data_AF-A0A1Q6GZ25-F1
#
_entry.id   AF-A0A1Q6GZ25-F1
#
_cell.length_a   1.000
_cell.length_b   1.000
_cell.length_c   1.000
_cell.angle_alpha   90.00
_cell.angle_beta   90.00
_cell.angle_gamma   90.00
#
_symmetry.space_group_name_H-M   'P 1'
#
loop_
_entity.id
_entity.type
_entity.pdbx_description
1 polymer ?
#
loop_
_entity_poly.entity_id
_entity_poly.type
_entity_poly.pdbx_seq_one_letter_code
_entity_poly.pdbx_strand_id
1 'polypeptide(L)'
;MKKLLIAAFSLFSIYAGAQVTEPTLGRNYQIISSEGFALGSVDGVAKQCEPDENDETQAFEFIDSGDGDGSYMIKLVADDSYVCKITSDWNTWDISFEATLPSDVSRAKYTIEAIEGTEFVAIKNKQNSLYWGWDTPGVGNGVWCDKALNEKSQWKLVALATDAETLYNDAASKLLLFQEELGDYPGIQTEITDFAMAEEEKIDGTDDTYYALITEINNYISEIRKGLAVISNISNIYDECDANFASSTLYPGFDALETAYYEAHDLFESDDAKLQELLDGYYALENALHAYYDSQIPVATEENPADLTYYIKYPNFREAYNYDPDCTTTSEGWVLNDTNLPSSGFDYGARHKYSDEVGVDVTCFNNWSWQFNLLEIYQDVEGLPDGRYKVECIGYTGVGENYKQHAFATSGGVTAVSNYASEAMSGAWETFETTPVTVINGNLRIGFSSEASEAGGSIGWYLVTGFRLKYCGQLSEEDLRAQLNSKLDECRAQRDTMMFNADKVAFSDSISKYENASDVQTIKDAMEALMVAQAEAQKSVDKQVAVKNGILAALTDSLTNGVYTDVYSEIANSFCESMTNAINAEDATYTEMDSLTSILYCFRDEYMPVLKEAKELEVSDAVAKSVLDENINRQVAFFTEMEVLPLETLVEKYITELENAIAACRAADLIATGTKDYTGLIVNPTIDDSNSSSAKGWTIVMSGSGNNLVTNASQQYDGDVNGRYLDAWHQTAGNLLYNAYQTIENLPNGTYELKAMVRTTSDKGVYLYAMADHDSTTTVLAPVTMERMNITELGGPSDSAGNDSIATVSDSYGSIFAEAYKATNGGIDGDEALLQIVNTNNGKGWGWHYKTLEIEVKDHALTIGYTCDSTFTMKFGGEPWTGTWLSADNFTLTQLTEGDNAGWNPATGISTPEDDSEELDFRVENGTIIAPEGTLVYSVNGVIVDAGVKLNAGVYILKYGNKTAKVVVR
;
A
#
# COMPACT_ATOMS: atom_id res chain seq x y z
N MET A 1 -21.40 53.24 -30.39
CA MET A 1 -21.13 52.92 -28.98
C MET A 1 -21.10 51.40 -28.84
N LYS A 2 -20.05 50.59 -29.06
CA LYS A 2 -18.58 50.74 -29.16
C LYS A 2 -17.92 51.46 -28.00
N LYS A 3 -17.77 50.75 -26.88
CA LYS A 3 -16.60 50.65 -25.99
C LYS A 3 -17.06 50.10 -24.62
N LEU A 4 -17.16 48.77 -24.52
CA LEU A 4 -17.28 48.01 -23.27
C LEU A 4 -16.86 46.55 -23.56
N LEU A 5 -15.69 46.43 -24.17
CA LEU A 5 -14.87 45.23 -24.33
C LEU A 5 -13.44 45.77 -24.19
N ILE A 6 -12.55 45.07 -23.48
CA ILE A 6 -11.23 45.49 -22.97
C ILE A 6 -11.31 45.96 -21.51
N ALA A 7 -11.53 45.01 -20.58
CA ALA A 7 -11.16 45.13 -19.16
C ALA A 7 -11.18 43.79 -18.38
N ALA A 8 -11.50 42.64 -19.01
CA ALA A 8 -11.67 41.36 -18.30
C ALA A 8 -10.85 40.19 -18.90
N PHE A 9 -9.74 40.48 -19.60
CA PHE A 9 -8.89 39.46 -20.23
C PHE A 9 -7.39 39.75 -20.00
N SER A 10 -6.97 39.94 -18.73
CA SER A 10 -5.54 40.10 -18.41
C SER A 10 -5.11 39.43 -17.10
N LEU A 11 -5.83 38.42 -16.64
CA LEU A 11 -5.37 37.46 -15.62
C LEU A 11 -5.56 36.08 -16.24
N PHE A 12 -4.55 35.21 -16.15
CA PHE A 12 -4.33 33.99 -16.95
C PHE A 12 -3.60 34.21 -18.28
N SER A 13 -2.34 34.62 -18.17
CA SER A 13 -1.29 34.12 -19.05
C SER A 13 -0.17 33.55 -18.19
N ILE A 14 -0.48 32.51 -17.40
CA ILE A 14 0.56 31.57 -16.97
C ILE A 14 0.98 30.86 -18.26
N TYR A 15 2.23 31.00 -18.66
CA TYR A 15 2.78 30.36 -19.85
C TYR A 15 2.37 28.89 -19.87
N ALA A 16 1.74 28.46 -20.97
CA ALA A 16 1.43 27.06 -21.24
C ALA A 16 2.74 26.30 -21.52
N GLY A 17 3.53 26.06 -20.48
CA GLY A 17 4.59 25.07 -20.48
C GLY A 17 3.97 23.68 -20.41
N ALA A 18 4.53 22.73 -21.16
CA ALA A 18 4.23 21.32 -20.97
C ALA A 18 4.57 20.91 -19.53
N GLN A 19 3.78 19.99 -18.95
CA GLN A 19 4.07 19.46 -17.62
C GLN A 19 5.46 18.83 -17.60
N VAL A 20 6.27 19.22 -16.63
CA VAL A 20 7.60 18.66 -16.41
C VAL A 20 7.48 17.54 -15.39
N THR A 21 7.67 16.30 -15.83
CA THR A 21 7.68 15.11 -14.97
C THR A 21 9.08 14.78 -14.48
N GLU A 22 10.10 15.17 -15.26
CA GLU A 22 11.52 15.08 -14.91
C GLU A 22 12.09 16.52 -14.90
N PRO A 23 12.25 17.12 -13.71
CA PRO A 23 12.87 18.45 -13.58
C PRO A 23 14.23 18.48 -14.27
N THR A 24 14.48 19.52 -15.06
CA THR A 24 15.82 19.82 -15.58
C THR A 24 16.67 20.30 -14.41
N LEU A 25 17.71 19.55 -14.07
CA LEU A 25 18.63 19.90 -13.00
C LEU A 25 19.33 21.25 -13.29
N GLY A 26 19.60 22.03 -12.25
CA GLY A 26 20.16 23.38 -12.36
C GLY A 26 19.18 24.45 -12.85
N ARG A 27 17.90 24.11 -13.03
CA ARG A 27 16.83 25.05 -13.39
C ARG A 27 15.90 25.31 -12.20
N ASN A 28 15.44 26.55 -12.09
CA ASN A 28 14.50 26.95 -11.04
C ASN A 28 13.04 26.80 -11.48
N TYR A 29 12.19 26.37 -10.55
CA TYR A 29 10.77 26.10 -10.77
C TYR A 29 9.92 26.76 -9.69
N GLN A 30 8.74 27.26 -10.09
CA GLN A 30 7.61 27.41 -9.19
C GLN A 30 6.80 26.11 -9.15
N ILE A 31 6.30 25.76 -7.97
CA ILE A 31 5.46 24.58 -7.75
C ILE A 31 4.03 25.06 -7.51
N ILE A 32 3.16 24.87 -8.50
CA ILE A 32 1.80 25.42 -8.51
C ILE A 32 0.78 24.31 -8.27
N SER A 33 -0.06 24.43 -7.24
CA SER A 33 -1.16 23.50 -6.97
C SER A 33 -2.17 23.45 -8.12
N SER A 34 -2.96 22.37 -8.20
CA SER A 34 -4.09 22.24 -9.14
C SER A 34 -5.14 23.36 -9.00
N GLU A 35 -5.19 24.01 -7.84
CA GLU A 35 -6.06 25.16 -7.55
C GLU A 35 -5.44 26.52 -7.90
N GLY A 36 -4.21 26.53 -8.43
CA GLY A 36 -3.54 27.73 -8.95
C GLY A 36 -2.74 28.54 -7.93
N PHE A 37 -2.48 28.00 -6.73
CA PHE A 37 -1.63 28.62 -5.71
C PHE A 37 -0.20 28.08 -5.78
N ALA A 38 0.80 28.95 -5.65
CA ALA A 38 2.20 28.55 -5.57
C ALA A 38 2.53 28.02 -4.16
N LEU A 39 3.45 27.07 -4.07
CA LEU A 39 4.17 26.79 -2.84
C LEU A 39 5.11 27.96 -2.54
N GLY A 40 5.08 28.46 -1.31
CA GLY A 40 6.05 29.44 -0.83
C GLY A 40 6.48 29.19 0.61
N SER A 41 7.70 29.61 0.94
CA SER A 41 8.21 29.68 2.31
C SER A 41 7.82 31.02 2.94
N VAL A 42 6.85 31.00 3.86
CA VAL A 42 6.39 32.20 4.57
C VAL A 42 6.69 32.02 6.05
N ASP A 43 7.53 32.87 6.63
CA ASP A 43 8.00 32.76 8.02
C ASP A 43 8.62 31.38 8.35
N GLY A 44 9.27 30.74 7.37
CA GLY A 44 9.92 29.43 7.52
C GLY A 44 8.95 28.24 7.49
N VAL A 45 7.69 28.43 7.08
CA VAL A 45 6.70 27.35 6.91
C VAL A 45 6.12 27.31 5.50
N ALA A 46 5.76 26.11 5.05
CA ALA A 46 5.21 25.89 3.72
C ALA A 46 3.75 26.37 3.62
N LYS A 47 3.50 27.32 2.71
CA LYS A 47 2.20 27.96 2.51
C LYS A 47 1.80 28.04 1.05
N GLN A 48 0.49 28.07 0.82
CA GLN A 48 -0.09 28.46 -0.46
C GLN A 48 0.02 29.98 -0.62
N CYS A 49 0.59 30.42 -1.74
CA CYS A 49 0.86 31.83 -2.06
C CYS A 49 0.20 32.23 -3.39
N GLU A 50 0.00 33.53 -3.58
CA GLU A 50 -0.31 34.06 -4.91
C GLU A 50 0.96 33.90 -5.77
N PRO A 51 0.88 33.22 -6.95
CA PRO A 51 2.07 32.96 -7.76
C PRO A 51 2.78 34.25 -8.18
N ASP A 52 4.06 34.39 -7.81
CA ASP A 52 4.93 35.49 -8.24
C ASP A 52 6.28 34.93 -8.72
N GLU A 53 6.51 35.00 -10.03
CA GLU A 53 7.71 34.46 -10.69
C GLU A 53 9.02 35.15 -10.27
N ASN A 54 8.94 36.31 -9.59
CA ASN A 54 10.10 37.06 -9.10
C ASN A 54 10.32 36.88 -7.58
N ASP A 55 9.47 36.13 -6.90
CA ASP A 55 9.59 35.87 -5.47
C ASP A 55 10.48 34.63 -5.23
N GLU A 56 11.71 34.87 -4.80
CA GLU A 56 12.68 33.81 -4.51
C GLU A 56 12.19 32.84 -3.41
N THR A 57 11.24 33.25 -2.57
CA THR A 57 10.62 32.38 -1.55
C THR A 57 9.62 31.37 -2.14
N GLN A 58 9.32 31.48 -3.45
CA GLN A 58 8.48 30.57 -4.23
C GLN A 58 9.27 29.83 -5.32
N ALA A 59 10.58 30.02 -5.38
CA ALA A 59 11.46 29.44 -6.39
C ALA A 59 12.23 28.25 -5.80
N PHE A 60 12.21 27.13 -6.53
CA PHE A 60 12.79 25.87 -6.07
C PHE A 60 13.73 25.26 -7.10
N GLU A 61 14.85 24.73 -6.63
CA GLU A 61 15.82 23.96 -7.41
C GLU A 61 15.69 22.47 -7.08
N PHE A 62 15.74 21.62 -8.10
CA PHE A 62 15.77 20.17 -7.96
C PHE A 62 17.20 19.65 -8.13
N ILE A 63 17.64 18.83 -7.19
CA ILE A 63 18.97 18.22 -7.17
C ILE A 63 18.77 16.71 -7.16
N ASP A 64 19.55 15.97 -7.94
CA ASP A 64 19.57 14.50 -7.86
C ASP A 64 19.98 14.07 -6.44
N SER A 65 19.24 13.11 -5.88
CA SER A 65 19.59 12.51 -4.58
C SER A 65 20.92 11.73 -4.61
N GLY A 66 21.36 11.28 -5.78
CA GLY A 66 22.54 10.42 -5.97
C GLY A 66 22.30 8.94 -5.67
N ASP A 67 21.07 8.54 -5.31
CA ASP A 67 20.73 7.15 -4.96
C ASP A 67 20.52 6.24 -6.19
N GLY A 68 20.42 6.83 -7.39
CA GLY A 68 20.11 6.10 -8.64
C GLY A 68 18.66 5.59 -8.71
N ASP A 69 17.78 6.06 -7.82
CA ASP A 69 16.39 5.62 -7.70
C ASP A 69 15.36 6.62 -8.27
N GLY A 70 15.84 7.66 -8.94
CA GLY A 70 15.02 8.74 -9.53
C GLY A 70 14.43 9.71 -8.50
N SER A 71 14.94 9.74 -7.26
CA SER A 71 14.54 10.72 -6.26
C SER A 71 15.40 11.99 -6.29
N TYR A 72 14.80 13.09 -5.85
CA TYR A 72 15.37 14.42 -5.82
C TYR A 72 15.40 14.97 -4.39
N MET A 73 16.39 15.81 -4.10
CA MET A 73 16.32 16.81 -3.05
C MET A 73 15.81 18.12 -3.64
N ILE A 74 14.98 18.85 -2.89
CA ILE A 74 14.40 20.13 -3.33
C ILE A 74 14.95 21.23 -2.44
N LYS A 75 15.51 22.29 -3.04
CA LYS A 75 16.04 23.45 -2.32
C LYS A 75 15.26 24.72 -2.62
N LEU A 76 15.10 25.56 -1.60
CA LEU A 76 14.58 26.92 -1.74
C LEU A 76 15.69 27.83 -2.30
N VAL A 77 15.39 28.60 -3.35
CA VAL A 77 16.38 29.48 -3.99
C VAL A 77 16.79 30.65 -3.08
N ALA A 78 15.87 31.18 -2.27
CA ALA A 78 16.10 32.35 -1.43
C ALA A 78 17.28 32.20 -0.43
N ASP A 79 17.48 31.00 0.11
CA ASP A 79 18.48 30.75 1.16
C ASP A 79 19.18 29.38 1.09
N ASP A 80 18.98 28.64 -0.01
CA ASP A 80 19.55 27.30 -0.26
C ASP A 80 19.09 26.22 0.73
N SER A 81 18.03 26.47 1.50
CA SER A 81 17.49 25.52 2.47
C SER A 81 16.83 24.29 1.82
N TYR A 82 17.05 23.12 2.41
CA TYR A 82 16.42 21.87 2.00
C TYR A 82 14.97 21.84 2.47
N VAL A 83 14.06 21.50 1.56
CA VAL A 83 12.65 21.27 1.89
C VAL A 83 12.53 19.91 2.57
N CYS A 84 12.29 19.89 3.86
CA CYS A 84 12.34 18.68 4.68
C CYS A 84 10.96 18.36 5.26
N LYS A 85 10.66 17.06 5.37
CA LYS A 85 9.57 16.58 6.20
C LYS A 85 9.90 16.73 7.68
N ILE A 86 8.97 17.23 8.49
CA ILE A 86 9.09 17.21 9.95
C ILE A 86 8.74 15.81 10.48
N THR A 87 9.55 15.29 11.40
CA THR A 87 9.38 13.98 12.05
C THR A 87 9.07 14.08 13.55
N SER A 88 8.95 15.28 14.12
CA SER A 88 8.57 15.44 15.53
C SER A 88 7.12 15.04 15.77
N ASP A 89 6.86 14.26 16.83
CA ASP A 89 5.56 13.65 17.15
C ASP A 89 4.35 14.60 17.16
N TRP A 90 4.56 15.90 17.40
CA TRP A 90 3.50 16.90 17.50
C TRP A 90 3.19 17.63 16.18
N ASN A 91 3.99 17.41 15.12
CA ASN A 91 3.84 18.11 13.84
C ASN A 91 4.32 17.31 12.63
N THR A 92 4.13 15.99 12.67
CA THR A 92 4.63 15.05 11.64
C THR A 92 4.00 15.25 10.27
N TRP A 93 3.03 16.15 10.10
CA TRP A 93 2.41 16.49 8.82
C TRP A 93 3.05 17.69 8.12
N ASP A 94 3.84 18.52 8.80
CA ASP A 94 4.38 19.76 8.24
C ASP A 94 5.67 19.57 7.43
N ILE A 95 6.00 20.62 6.68
CA ILE A 95 7.25 20.78 5.92
C ILE A 95 8.08 21.90 6.58
N SER A 96 9.36 21.63 6.79
CA SER A 96 10.39 22.57 7.25
C SER A 96 11.34 22.97 6.12
N PHE A 97 12.02 24.10 6.31
CA PHE A 97 13.11 24.57 5.46
C PHE A 97 14.39 24.57 6.31
N GLU A 98 15.32 23.66 6.00
CA GLU A 98 16.50 23.40 6.82
C GLU A 98 17.78 23.80 6.07
N ALA A 99 18.60 24.68 6.66
CA ALA A 99 19.84 25.16 6.03
C ALA A 99 20.89 24.05 5.81
N THR A 100 20.77 22.94 6.55
CA THR A 100 21.63 21.76 6.42
C THR A 100 20.78 20.55 6.11
N LEU A 101 21.35 19.59 5.38
CA LEU A 101 20.68 18.31 5.14
C LEU A 101 20.42 17.61 6.49
N PRO A 102 19.20 17.08 6.71
CA PRO A 102 18.88 16.40 7.97
C PRO A 102 19.68 15.10 8.11
N SER A 103 19.99 14.71 9.35
CA SER A 103 20.67 13.44 9.67
C SER A 103 19.91 12.23 9.12
N ASP A 104 18.58 12.24 9.25
CA ASP A 104 17.70 11.35 8.49
C ASP A 104 17.40 11.94 7.12
N VAL A 105 18.25 11.63 6.15
CA VAL A 105 18.22 12.20 4.79
C VAL A 105 16.93 11.88 4.04
N SER A 106 16.25 10.78 4.38
CA SER A 106 14.96 10.40 3.78
C SER A 106 13.89 11.50 3.90
N ARG A 107 14.01 12.36 4.92
CA ARG A 107 13.13 13.51 5.16
C ARG A 107 13.24 14.56 4.05
N ALA A 108 14.38 14.65 3.37
CA ALA A 108 14.64 15.62 2.31
C ALA A 108 14.53 15.01 0.89
N LYS A 109 14.22 13.70 0.78
CA LYS A 109 14.16 12.97 -0.49
C LYS A 109 12.73 12.83 -1.01
N TYR A 110 12.53 13.16 -2.29
CA TYR A 110 11.21 13.11 -2.93
C TYR A 110 11.23 12.46 -4.31
N THR A 111 10.14 11.78 -4.67
CA THR A 111 9.89 11.34 -6.06
C THR A 111 8.82 12.22 -6.70
N ILE A 112 9.00 12.50 -7.99
CA ILE A 112 8.05 13.26 -8.81
C ILE A 112 7.29 12.26 -9.68
N GLU A 113 6.03 12.03 -9.34
CA GLU A 113 5.20 11.01 -9.97
C GLU A 113 4.23 11.68 -10.94
N ALA A 114 4.30 11.33 -12.23
CA ALA A 114 3.33 11.79 -13.22
C ALA A 114 1.95 11.21 -12.92
N ILE A 115 0.92 12.04 -12.92
CA ILE A 115 -0.46 11.57 -12.74
C ILE A 115 -1.06 11.32 -14.13
N GLU A 116 -1.19 10.03 -14.48
CA GLU A 116 -1.61 9.58 -15.80
C GLU A 116 -2.93 10.24 -16.24
N GLY A 117 -2.95 10.75 -17.48
CA GLY A 117 -4.12 11.43 -18.04
C GLY A 117 -4.34 12.87 -17.57
N THR A 118 -3.43 13.44 -16.77
CA THR A 118 -3.51 14.84 -16.31
C THR A 118 -2.26 15.65 -16.67
N GLU A 119 -2.31 16.97 -16.48
CA GLU A 119 -1.13 17.84 -16.59
C GLU A 119 -0.39 18.04 -15.25
N PHE A 120 -0.67 17.23 -14.23
CA PHE A 120 -0.12 17.39 -12.88
C PHE A 120 0.84 16.26 -12.51
N VAL A 121 1.67 16.53 -11.50
CA VAL A 121 2.52 15.57 -10.79
C VAL A 121 2.12 15.51 -9.32
N ALA A 122 2.51 14.42 -8.68
CA ALA A 122 2.50 14.29 -7.24
C ALA A 122 3.94 14.29 -6.72
N ILE A 123 4.18 14.99 -5.60
CA ILE A 123 5.50 15.08 -4.97
C ILE A 123 5.46 14.23 -3.71
N LYS A 124 6.13 13.08 -3.73
CA LYS A 124 6.06 12.06 -2.68
C LYS A 124 7.33 12.02 -1.86
N ASN A 125 7.22 12.00 -0.54
CA ASN A 125 8.38 11.90 0.36
C ASN A 125 8.79 10.45 0.63
N LYS A 126 10.09 10.17 0.68
CA LYS A 126 10.62 8.81 0.90
C LYS A 126 10.44 8.32 2.34
N GLN A 127 10.43 9.20 3.34
CA GLN A 127 10.34 8.79 4.75
C GLN A 127 8.99 8.17 5.10
N ASN A 128 7.88 8.74 4.63
CA ASN A 128 6.53 8.26 4.96
C ASN A 128 5.73 7.74 3.77
N SER A 129 6.27 7.83 2.55
CA SER A 129 5.57 7.47 1.31
C SER A 129 4.25 8.23 1.08
N LEU A 130 4.11 9.45 1.63
CA LEU A 130 2.96 10.33 1.44
C LEU A 130 3.32 11.56 0.60
N TYR A 131 2.30 12.28 0.15
CA TYR A 131 2.42 13.35 -0.83
C TYR A 131 2.30 14.74 -0.21
N TRP A 132 2.92 15.71 -0.87
CA TRP A 132 2.66 17.13 -0.63
C TRP A 132 1.23 17.47 -1.02
N GLY A 133 0.53 18.23 -0.18
CA GLY A 133 -0.82 18.68 -0.52
C GLY A 133 -1.39 19.69 0.47
N TRP A 134 -2.67 20.01 0.26
CA TRP A 134 -3.42 20.96 1.09
C TRP A 134 -4.77 20.37 1.55
N ASP A 135 -5.44 21.07 2.45
CA ASP A 135 -6.73 20.71 3.04
C ASP A 135 -7.79 21.68 2.53
N THR A 136 -7.45 22.97 2.55
CA THR A 136 -8.27 24.09 2.07
C THR A 136 -7.46 24.95 1.09
N PRO A 137 -7.94 25.16 -0.15
CA PRO A 137 -7.27 26.04 -1.09
C PRO A 137 -7.36 27.50 -0.66
N GLY A 138 -6.27 28.25 -0.78
CA GLY A 138 -6.25 29.69 -0.50
C GLY A 138 -4.93 30.24 0.05
N VAL A 139 -4.65 31.50 -0.26
CA VAL A 139 -3.42 32.19 0.17
C VAL A 139 -3.29 32.19 1.70
N GLY A 140 -2.12 31.80 2.20
CA GLY A 140 -1.80 31.70 3.63
C GLY A 140 -2.19 30.36 4.30
N ASN A 141 -2.87 29.46 3.58
CA ASN A 141 -3.15 28.11 4.07
C ASN A 141 -1.91 27.23 4.00
N GLY A 142 -1.86 26.23 4.89
CA GLY A 142 -0.73 25.29 4.99
C GLY A 142 -0.59 24.38 3.76
N VAL A 143 0.65 23.95 3.53
CA VAL A 143 0.99 22.81 2.68
C VAL A 143 1.68 21.77 3.57
N TRP A 144 1.27 20.52 3.43
CA TRP A 144 1.63 19.42 4.31
C TRP A 144 2.16 18.22 3.52
N CYS A 145 2.94 17.37 4.18
CA CYS A 145 3.51 16.13 3.65
C CYS A 145 2.92 14.90 4.37
N ASP A 146 1.60 14.79 4.33
CA ASP A 146 0.79 13.73 4.95
C ASP A 146 -0.39 13.27 4.06
N LYS A 147 -0.46 13.74 2.81
CA LYS A 147 -1.63 13.51 1.96
C LYS A 147 -1.52 12.20 1.19
N ALA A 148 -2.66 11.55 0.98
CA ALA A 148 -2.80 10.49 -0.03
C ALA A 148 -2.87 11.12 -1.43
N LEU A 149 -2.60 10.32 -2.47
CA LEU A 149 -2.71 10.77 -3.86
C LEU A 149 -4.18 11.06 -4.22
N ASN A 150 -4.53 12.33 -4.33
CA ASN A 150 -5.87 12.81 -4.72
C ASN A 150 -5.78 14.23 -5.31
N GLU A 151 -6.92 14.89 -5.56
CA GLU A 151 -6.99 16.23 -6.14
C GLU A 151 -6.26 17.32 -5.35
N LYS A 152 -6.07 17.11 -4.04
CA LYS A 152 -5.40 18.05 -3.14
C LYS A 152 -3.90 17.83 -3.00
N SER A 153 -3.35 16.86 -3.74
CA SER A 153 -1.91 16.57 -3.79
C SER A 153 -1.32 16.71 -5.20
N GLN A 154 -2.00 17.48 -6.06
CA GLN A 154 -1.65 17.65 -7.47
C GLN A 154 -0.92 18.98 -7.67
N TRP A 155 0.24 18.92 -8.32
CA TRP A 155 1.11 20.06 -8.52
C TRP A 155 1.56 20.16 -9.98
N LYS A 156 1.91 21.36 -10.41
CA LYS A 156 2.49 21.68 -11.71
C LYS A 156 3.84 22.32 -11.48
N LEU A 157 4.87 21.82 -12.16
CA LEU A 157 6.21 22.39 -12.10
C LEU A 157 6.35 23.40 -13.24
N VAL A 158 6.41 24.68 -12.88
CA VAL A 158 6.49 25.79 -13.83
C VAL A 158 7.90 26.34 -13.81
N ALA A 159 8.65 26.10 -14.88
CA ALA A 159 10.01 26.58 -14.97
C ALA A 159 10.06 28.12 -15.05
N LEU A 160 10.94 28.72 -14.24
CA LEU A 160 11.15 30.17 -14.21
C LEU A 160 11.94 30.66 -15.44
N ALA A 161 11.78 31.93 -15.76
CA ALA A 161 12.32 32.57 -16.97
C ALA A 161 13.77 33.07 -16.85
N THR A 162 14.42 32.89 -15.69
CA THR A 162 15.84 33.23 -15.50
C THR A 162 16.70 32.49 -16.52
N ASP A 163 17.57 33.22 -17.22
CA ASP A 163 18.47 32.60 -18.20
C ASP A 163 19.53 31.72 -17.54
N ALA A 164 19.96 30.68 -18.24
CA ALA A 164 20.87 29.66 -17.72
C ALA A 164 22.26 30.23 -17.39
N GLU A 165 22.71 31.27 -18.10
CA GLU A 165 23.99 31.95 -17.84
C GLU A 165 23.98 32.66 -16.47
N THR A 166 22.87 33.34 -16.14
CA THR A 166 22.70 33.97 -14.82
C THR A 166 22.72 32.92 -13.69
N LEU A 167 21.99 31.81 -13.86
CA LEU A 167 21.99 30.72 -12.88
C LEU A 167 23.37 30.06 -12.69
N TYR A 168 24.13 29.93 -13.78
CA TYR A 168 25.52 29.46 -13.73
C TYR A 168 26.41 30.42 -12.94
N ASN A 169 26.30 31.73 -13.18
CA ASN A 169 27.09 32.73 -12.45
C ASN A 169 26.77 32.71 -10.94
N ASP A 170 25.53 32.46 -10.56
CA ASP A 170 25.13 32.28 -9.17
C ASP A 170 25.78 31.02 -8.57
N ALA A 171 25.72 29.87 -9.28
CA ALA A 171 26.38 28.63 -8.84
C ALA A 171 27.91 28.78 -8.72
N ALA A 172 28.55 29.45 -9.67
CA ALA A 172 29.98 29.76 -9.62
C ALA A 172 30.33 30.69 -8.45
N SER A 173 29.45 31.64 -8.13
CA SER A 173 29.61 32.52 -6.96
C SER A 173 29.46 31.72 -5.65
N LYS A 174 28.53 30.76 -5.59
CA LYS A 174 28.40 29.83 -4.45
C LYS A 174 29.68 29.02 -4.24
N LEU A 175 30.27 28.50 -5.32
CA LEU A 175 31.53 27.75 -5.26
C LEU A 175 32.68 28.61 -4.72
N LEU A 176 32.77 29.87 -5.15
CA LEU A 176 33.79 30.80 -4.67
C LEU A 176 33.61 31.12 -3.18
N LEU A 177 32.38 31.37 -2.73
CA LEU A 177 32.08 31.59 -1.31
C LEU A 177 32.43 30.36 -0.47
N PHE A 178 32.07 29.17 -0.95
CA PHE A 178 32.43 27.91 -0.30
C PHE A 178 33.95 27.72 -0.21
N GLN A 179 34.70 28.08 -1.26
CA GLN A 179 36.16 28.06 -1.24
C GLN A 179 36.73 28.97 -0.13
N GLU A 180 36.18 30.17 0.06
CA GLU A 180 36.61 31.11 1.11
C GLU A 180 36.39 30.56 2.53
N GLU A 181 35.38 29.71 2.73
CA GLU A 181 35.10 29.03 4.00
C GLU A 181 36.16 27.99 4.39
N LEU A 182 36.92 27.46 3.41
CA LEU A 182 37.90 26.38 3.61
C LEU A 182 39.30 26.89 3.97
N GLY A 183 39.39 27.96 4.77
CA GLY A 183 40.67 28.58 5.14
C GLY A 183 41.66 27.65 5.85
N ASP A 184 41.16 26.61 6.52
CA ASP A 184 41.99 25.59 7.19
C ASP A 184 42.47 24.48 6.23
N TYR A 185 42.04 24.48 4.97
CA TYR A 185 42.39 23.47 3.96
C TYR A 185 42.87 24.11 2.64
N PRO A 186 44.06 24.73 2.59
CA PRO A 186 44.54 25.47 1.41
C PRO A 186 44.70 24.60 0.15
N GLY A 187 45.02 23.31 0.31
CA GLY A 187 45.13 22.38 -0.81
C GLY A 187 43.76 22.08 -1.46
N ILE A 188 42.69 22.00 -0.66
CA ILE A 188 41.30 21.89 -1.17
C ILE A 188 40.87 23.20 -1.85
N GLN A 189 41.26 24.36 -1.32
CA GLN A 189 41.00 25.64 -2.00
C GLN A 189 41.65 25.70 -3.38
N THR A 190 42.86 25.15 -3.52
CA THR A 190 43.56 25.06 -4.81
C THR A 190 42.84 24.07 -5.74
N GLU A 191 42.35 22.94 -5.21
CA GLU A 191 41.55 21.97 -5.97
C GLU A 191 40.26 22.58 -6.53
N ILE A 192 39.55 23.39 -5.73
CA ILE A 192 38.37 24.13 -6.18
C ILE A 192 38.72 25.14 -7.28
N THR A 193 39.88 25.80 -7.18
CA THR A 193 40.34 26.72 -8.24
C THR A 193 40.58 25.98 -9.55
N ASP A 194 41.28 24.84 -9.50
CA ASP A 194 41.54 24.00 -10.67
C ASP A 194 40.23 23.51 -11.31
N PHE A 195 39.27 23.09 -10.48
CA PHE A 195 37.93 22.69 -10.91
C PHE A 195 37.18 23.85 -11.59
N ALA A 196 37.09 25.02 -10.94
CA ALA A 196 36.40 26.19 -11.48
C ALA A 196 36.98 26.63 -12.84
N MET A 197 38.31 26.59 -13.00
CA MET A 197 38.96 26.88 -14.27
C MET A 197 38.60 25.86 -15.36
N ALA A 198 38.55 24.57 -15.03
CA ALA A 198 38.16 23.52 -15.97
C ALA A 198 36.69 23.62 -16.39
N GLU A 199 35.79 24.03 -15.48
CA GLU A 199 34.38 24.28 -15.80
C GLU A 199 34.22 25.50 -16.73
N GLU A 200 34.95 26.59 -16.49
CA GLU A 200 34.90 27.79 -17.34
C GLU A 200 35.31 27.49 -18.80
N GLU A 201 36.27 26.57 -19.00
CA GLU A 201 36.70 26.14 -20.34
C GLU A 201 35.62 25.37 -21.13
N LYS A 202 34.61 24.80 -20.46
CA LYS A 202 33.52 24.04 -21.09
C LYS A 202 32.39 24.92 -21.65
N ILE A 203 32.33 26.20 -21.28
CA ILE A 203 31.24 27.11 -21.66
C ILE A 203 31.19 27.30 -23.18
N ASP A 204 30.08 26.93 -23.80
CA ASP A 204 29.81 27.12 -25.23
C ASP A 204 28.65 28.09 -25.54
N GLY A 205 28.04 28.65 -24.48
CA GLY A 205 26.94 29.60 -24.55
C GLY A 205 25.56 28.98 -24.79
N THR A 206 25.40 27.67 -24.59
CA THR A 206 24.10 26.98 -24.67
C THR A 206 23.51 26.73 -23.27
N ASP A 207 22.18 26.80 -23.17
CA ASP A 207 21.46 26.56 -21.91
C ASP A 207 21.74 25.16 -21.35
N ASP A 208 21.77 24.13 -22.20
CA ASP A 208 22.04 22.74 -21.80
C ASP A 208 23.44 22.61 -21.16
N THR A 209 24.45 23.29 -21.72
CA THR A 209 25.80 23.31 -21.15
C THR A 209 25.79 24.01 -19.79
N TYR A 210 25.15 25.17 -19.65
CA TYR A 210 25.10 25.87 -18.35
C TYR A 210 24.41 25.04 -17.26
N TYR A 211 23.27 24.38 -17.56
CA TYR A 211 22.58 23.52 -16.60
C TYR A 211 23.42 22.30 -16.19
N ALA A 212 24.18 21.72 -17.12
CA ALA A 212 25.13 20.64 -16.81
C ALA A 212 26.23 21.14 -15.86
N LEU A 213 26.83 22.31 -16.13
CA LEU A 213 27.88 22.90 -15.29
C LEU A 213 27.37 23.25 -13.88
N ILE A 214 26.15 23.79 -13.74
CA ILE A 214 25.51 24.04 -12.43
C ILE A 214 25.42 22.75 -11.63
N THR A 215 24.98 21.66 -12.27
CA THR A 215 24.88 20.34 -11.64
C THR A 215 26.25 19.81 -11.21
N GLU A 216 27.27 19.95 -12.07
CA GLU A 216 28.66 19.55 -11.74
C GLU A 216 29.20 20.35 -10.54
N ILE A 217 28.99 21.67 -10.48
CA ILE A 217 29.40 22.52 -9.35
C ILE A 217 28.71 22.09 -8.06
N ASN A 218 27.38 21.94 -8.07
CA ASN A 218 26.61 21.57 -6.88
C ASN A 218 27.02 20.19 -6.34
N ASN A 219 27.25 19.22 -7.25
CA ASN A 219 27.75 17.89 -6.88
C ASN A 219 29.15 17.97 -6.27
N TYR A 220 30.04 18.77 -6.85
CA TYR A 220 31.40 18.93 -6.35
C TYR A 220 31.45 19.55 -4.95
N ILE A 221 30.66 20.60 -4.68
CA ILE A 221 30.50 21.17 -3.34
C ILE A 221 29.99 20.11 -2.34
N SER A 222 29.00 19.32 -2.75
CA SER A 222 28.42 18.24 -1.93
C SER A 222 29.47 17.18 -1.57
N GLU A 223 30.26 16.71 -2.53
CA GLU A 223 31.32 15.73 -2.30
C GLU A 223 32.42 16.27 -1.35
N ILE A 224 32.82 17.54 -1.53
CA ILE A 224 33.77 18.16 -0.59
C ILE A 224 33.19 18.23 0.82
N ARG A 225 31.94 18.66 0.99
CA ARG A 225 31.30 18.72 2.32
C ARG A 225 31.24 17.35 3.01
N LYS A 226 30.92 16.29 2.26
CA LYS A 226 30.94 14.91 2.79
C LYS A 226 32.34 14.50 3.23
N GLY A 227 33.35 14.77 2.42
CA GLY A 227 34.74 14.47 2.75
C GLY A 227 35.23 15.24 3.98
N LEU A 228 34.90 16.54 4.07
CA LEU A 228 35.19 17.39 5.23
C LEU A 228 34.57 16.84 6.52
N ALA A 229 33.32 16.36 6.46
CA ALA A 229 32.66 15.76 7.61
C ALA A 229 33.44 14.54 8.14
N VAL A 230 33.97 13.69 7.25
CA VAL A 230 34.81 12.54 7.64
C VAL A 230 36.12 13.02 8.27
N ILE A 231 36.89 13.84 7.56
CA ILE A 231 38.23 14.23 8.03
C ILE A 231 38.21 15.14 9.26
N SER A 232 37.08 15.80 9.55
CA SER A 232 36.90 16.58 10.79
C SER A 232 37.06 15.72 12.05
N ASN A 233 36.82 14.41 11.95
CA ASN A 233 36.95 13.44 13.04
C ASN A 233 38.40 13.02 13.31
N ILE A 234 39.38 13.50 12.52
CA ILE A 234 40.80 13.12 12.69
C ILE A 234 41.34 13.42 14.10
N SER A 235 40.85 14.49 14.72
CA SER A 235 41.23 14.89 16.09
C SER A 235 40.93 13.79 17.12
N ASN A 236 39.80 13.09 16.97
CA ASN A 236 39.44 11.98 17.85
C ASN A 236 40.38 10.79 17.68
N ILE A 237 40.79 10.49 16.43
CA ILE A 237 41.74 9.42 16.16
C ILE A 237 43.12 9.77 16.75
N TYR A 238 43.56 11.03 16.63
CA TYR A 238 44.80 11.48 17.26
C TYR A 238 44.74 11.38 18.79
N ASP A 239 43.66 11.86 19.41
CA ASP A 239 43.46 11.76 20.85
C ASP A 239 43.49 10.30 21.34
N GLU A 240 42.89 9.38 20.59
CA GLU A 240 42.93 7.95 20.88
C GLU A 240 44.32 7.33 20.69
N CYS A 241 45.06 7.73 19.65
CA CYS A 241 46.44 7.33 19.43
C CYS A 241 47.33 7.82 20.59
N ASP A 242 47.21 9.08 21.00
CA ASP A 242 47.95 9.66 22.11
C ASP A 242 47.65 8.94 23.44
N ALA A 243 46.39 8.57 23.69
CA ALA A 243 46.01 7.76 24.84
C ALA A 243 46.68 6.37 24.81
N ASN A 244 46.76 5.74 23.64
CA ASN A 244 47.47 4.48 23.44
C ASN A 244 48.99 4.64 23.61
N PHE A 245 49.59 5.73 23.13
CA PHE A 245 51.02 6.03 23.29
C PHE A 245 51.40 6.30 24.74
N ALA A 246 50.47 6.85 25.54
CA ALA A 246 50.64 7.06 26.97
C ALA A 246 50.37 5.81 27.82
N SER A 247 49.84 4.72 27.22
CA SER A 247 49.51 3.48 27.94
C SER A 247 50.77 2.77 28.47
N SER A 248 50.67 2.20 29.67
CA SER A 248 51.72 1.33 30.23
C SER A 248 51.77 -0.06 29.58
N THR A 249 50.77 -0.40 28.77
CA THR A 249 50.60 -1.69 28.11
C THR A 249 50.52 -1.46 26.60
N LEU A 250 51.47 -2.05 25.86
CA LEU A 250 51.56 -1.93 24.41
C LEU A 250 51.30 -3.28 23.74
N TYR A 251 50.63 -3.24 22.59
CA TYR A 251 50.30 -4.42 21.79
C TYR A 251 51.20 -4.55 20.55
N PRO A 252 51.26 -5.74 19.91
CA PRO A 252 51.93 -5.87 18.62
C PRO A 252 51.37 -4.87 17.59
N GLY A 253 52.21 -4.36 16.70
CA GLY A 253 51.79 -3.36 15.70
C GLY A 253 51.88 -1.90 16.17
N PHE A 254 52.31 -1.64 17.41
CA PHE A 254 52.55 -0.28 17.92
C PHE A 254 53.42 0.58 16.98
N ASP A 255 54.57 0.07 16.53
CA ASP A 255 55.47 0.81 15.63
C ASP A 255 54.79 1.20 14.29
N ALA A 256 53.85 0.38 13.81
CA ALA A 256 53.09 0.66 12.59
C ALA A 256 52.03 1.75 12.82
N LEU A 257 51.36 1.72 13.97
CA LEU A 257 50.44 2.79 14.39
C LEU A 257 51.17 4.12 14.56
N GLU A 258 52.34 4.11 15.23
CA GLU A 258 53.17 5.31 15.41
C GLU A 258 53.62 5.89 14.05
N THR A 259 54.00 5.04 13.10
CA THR A 259 54.36 5.47 11.74
C THR A 259 53.18 6.12 11.02
N ALA A 260 52.01 5.45 11.03
CA ALA A 260 50.80 5.99 10.40
C ALA A 260 50.34 7.31 11.03
N TYR A 261 50.49 7.45 12.36
CA TYR A 261 50.17 8.67 13.09
C TYR A 261 51.00 9.86 12.58
N TYR A 262 52.32 9.69 12.48
CA TYR A 262 53.18 10.77 11.98
C TYR A 262 52.97 11.07 10.49
N GLU A 263 52.72 10.04 9.66
CA GLU A 263 52.40 10.24 8.24
C GLU A 263 51.09 11.02 8.04
N ALA A 264 50.05 10.70 8.81
CA ALA A 264 48.80 11.46 8.79
C ALA A 264 49.00 12.88 9.32
N HIS A 265 49.76 13.05 10.40
CA HIS A 265 50.02 14.37 10.98
C HIS A 265 50.76 15.28 9.99
N ASP A 266 51.81 14.80 9.33
CA ASP A 266 52.54 15.54 8.29
C ASP A 266 51.62 15.90 7.11
N LEU A 267 50.67 15.02 6.76
CA LEU A 267 49.74 15.24 5.67
C LEU A 267 48.67 16.29 6.02
N PHE A 268 48.09 16.23 7.22
CA PHE A 268 47.07 17.17 7.69
C PHE A 268 47.63 18.56 8.02
N GLU A 269 48.94 18.70 8.26
CA GLU A 269 49.62 20.01 8.37
C GLU A 269 50.07 20.57 7.01
N SER A 270 49.90 19.83 5.90
CA SER A 270 50.34 20.25 4.58
C SER A 270 49.38 21.25 3.93
N ASP A 271 49.90 22.42 3.55
CA ASP A 271 49.16 23.42 2.76
C ASP A 271 48.79 22.92 1.34
N ASP A 272 49.43 21.85 0.84
CA ASP A 272 49.24 21.34 -0.52
C ASP A 272 48.27 20.14 -0.59
N ALA A 273 47.84 19.59 0.55
CA ALA A 273 47.07 18.34 0.59
C ALA A 273 45.63 18.51 0.04
N LYS A 274 45.28 17.67 -0.93
CA LYS A 274 43.94 17.64 -1.55
C LYS A 274 42.98 16.76 -0.76
N LEU A 275 41.67 16.88 -1.03
CA LEU A 275 40.65 16.19 -0.24
C LEU A 275 40.86 14.66 -0.22
N GLN A 276 41.13 14.06 -1.38
CA GLN A 276 41.33 12.61 -1.47
C GLN A 276 42.58 12.16 -0.70
N GLU A 277 43.65 12.95 -0.69
CA GLU A 277 44.86 12.62 0.06
C GLU A 277 44.57 12.65 1.56
N LEU A 278 43.85 13.67 2.05
CA LEU A 278 43.44 13.77 3.45
C LEU A 278 42.53 12.62 3.87
N LEU A 279 41.58 12.20 3.02
CA LEU A 279 40.73 11.03 3.24
C LEU A 279 41.57 9.74 3.30
N ASP A 280 42.49 9.55 2.35
CA ASP A 280 43.37 8.38 2.33
C ASP A 280 44.24 8.33 3.60
N GLY A 281 44.75 9.48 4.06
CA GLY A 281 45.49 9.60 5.32
C GLY A 281 44.64 9.29 6.55
N TYR A 282 43.41 9.81 6.60
CA TYR A 282 42.45 9.50 7.68
C TYR A 282 42.20 7.99 7.76
N TYR A 283 41.82 7.35 6.66
CA TYR A 283 41.52 5.92 6.65
C TYR A 283 42.77 5.06 6.88
N ALA A 284 43.95 5.50 6.43
CA ALA A 284 45.20 4.78 6.72
C ALA A 284 45.48 4.75 8.23
N LEU A 285 45.29 5.88 8.92
CA LEU A 285 45.47 5.96 10.37
C LEU A 285 44.42 5.16 11.13
N GLU A 286 43.14 5.30 10.75
CA GLU A 286 42.01 4.55 11.35
C GLU A 286 42.25 3.03 11.22
N ASN A 287 42.63 2.57 10.03
CA ASN A 287 42.96 1.16 9.79
C ASN A 287 44.17 0.69 10.59
N ALA A 288 45.20 1.54 10.75
CA ALA A 288 46.36 1.21 11.57
C ALA A 288 45.98 1.09 13.06
N LEU A 289 45.09 1.94 13.55
CA LEU A 289 44.55 1.89 14.91
C LEU A 289 43.72 0.62 15.15
N HIS A 290 42.82 0.29 14.22
CA HIS A 290 42.08 -0.97 14.28
C HIS A 290 43.01 -2.19 14.23
N ALA A 291 43.99 -2.20 13.33
CA ALA A 291 44.98 -3.29 13.26
C ALA A 291 45.82 -3.42 14.55
N TYR A 292 46.12 -2.31 15.22
CA TYR A 292 46.77 -2.30 16.52
C TYR A 292 45.89 -2.97 17.60
N TYR A 293 44.60 -2.66 17.66
CA TYR A 293 43.67 -3.35 18.57
C TYR A 293 43.49 -4.84 18.22
N ASP A 294 43.30 -5.16 16.95
CA ASP A 294 43.12 -6.52 16.43
C ASP A 294 44.34 -7.43 16.65
N SER A 295 45.53 -6.84 16.79
CA SER A 295 46.75 -7.57 17.10
C SER A 295 46.68 -8.40 18.39
N GLN A 296 45.73 -8.08 19.28
CA GLN A 296 45.47 -8.79 20.53
C GLN A 296 44.67 -10.08 20.30
N ILE A 297 43.86 -10.18 19.23
CA ILE A 297 42.95 -11.31 18.96
C ILE A 297 43.68 -12.68 19.00
N PRO A 298 44.85 -12.88 18.36
CA PRO A 298 45.49 -14.19 18.31
C PRO A 298 46.00 -14.71 19.68
N VAL A 299 46.13 -13.83 20.68
CA VAL A 299 46.65 -14.16 22.01
C VAL A 299 45.62 -13.95 23.12
N ALA A 300 44.42 -13.52 22.77
CA ALA A 300 43.35 -13.21 23.72
C ALA A 300 42.86 -14.46 24.45
N THR A 301 42.59 -14.30 25.74
CA THR A 301 42.05 -15.32 26.64
C THR A 301 40.97 -14.69 27.52
N GLU A 302 40.26 -15.49 28.32
CA GLU A 302 39.28 -14.90 29.23
C GLU A 302 39.94 -14.10 30.37
N GLU A 303 41.13 -14.53 30.80
CA GLU A 303 41.92 -13.83 31.83
C GLU A 303 42.61 -12.57 31.28
N ASN A 304 42.93 -12.54 29.98
CA ASN A 304 43.50 -11.39 29.29
C ASN A 304 42.74 -11.19 27.96
N PRO A 305 41.54 -10.59 27.99
CA PRO A 305 40.75 -10.39 26.79
C PRO A 305 41.34 -9.26 25.93
N ALA A 306 41.14 -9.35 24.62
CA ALA A 306 41.44 -8.25 23.71
C ALA A 306 40.36 -7.16 23.80
N ASP A 307 40.78 -5.90 23.79
CA ASP A 307 39.87 -4.76 23.72
C ASP A 307 39.43 -4.52 22.27
N LEU A 308 38.14 -4.75 22.00
CA LEU A 308 37.49 -4.52 20.72
C LEU A 308 36.39 -3.44 20.85
N THR A 309 36.54 -2.51 21.80
CA THR A 309 35.56 -1.45 22.06
C THR A 309 35.35 -0.53 20.86
N TYR A 310 36.30 -0.44 19.93
CA TYR A 310 36.16 0.36 18.70
C TYR A 310 35.00 -0.11 17.79
N TYR A 311 34.52 -1.35 17.96
CA TYR A 311 33.29 -1.83 17.29
C TYR A 311 32.01 -1.19 17.85
N ILE A 312 32.07 -0.61 19.05
CA ILE A 312 30.94 0.05 19.69
C ILE A 312 30.93 1.52 19.25
N LYS A 313 29.83 1.98 18.66
CA LYS A 313 29.65 3.40 18.32
C LYS A 313 29.34 4.21 19.57
N TYR A 314 30.12 5.27 19.81
CA TYR A 314 30.00 6.20 20.95
C TYR A 314 29.76 5.50 22.31
N PRO A 315 30.68 4.64 22.77
CA PRO A 315 30.52 3.84 24.00
C PRO A 315 30.33 4.68 25.28
N ASN A 316 30.66 5.98 25.21
CA ASN A 316 30.54 6.95 26.30
C ASN A 316 29.49 8.04 26.04
N PHE A 317 28.65 7.90 25.00
CA PHE A 317 27.59 8.85 24.65
C PHE A 317 28.07 10.29 24.38
N ARG A 318 29.23 10.44 23.75
CA ARG A 318 29.82 11.72 23.33
C ARG A 318 30.55 11.58 22.00
N GLU A 319 30.59 12.66 21.23
CA GLU A 319 31.27 12.68 19.92
C GLU A 319 32.78 12.74 20.05
N ALA A 320 33.30 13.50 21.02
CA ALA A 320 34.73 13.62 21.26
C ALA A 320 35.29 12.39 22.01
N TYR A 321 36.47 11.92 21.62
CA TYR A 321 37.17 10.84 22.33
C TYR A 321 37.52 11.28 23.75
N ASN A 322 38.24 12.40 23.86
CA ASN A 322 38.57 13.01 25.14
C ASN A 322 37.34 13.64 25.79
N TYR A 323 37.30 13.54 27.11
CA TYR A 323 36.22 14.11 27.89
C TYR A 323 36.46 15.60 28.16
N ASP A 324 35.46 16.42 27.86
CA ASP A 324 35.32 17.80 28.28
C ASP A 324 33.86 18.07 28.71
N PRO A 325 33.58 18.94 29.70
CA PRO A 325 32.22 19.22 30.13
C PRO A 325 31.29 19.78 29.06
N ASP A 326 31.85 20.47 28.06
CA ASP A 326 31.12 21.07 26.95
C ASP A 326 31.07 20.16 25.70
N CYS A 327 31.54 18.91 25.80
CA CYS A 327 31.45 17.94 24.69
C CYS A 327 30.00 17.73 24.23
N THR A 328 29.82 17.67 22.91
CA THR A 328 28.56 17.24 22.30
C THR A 328 28.21 15.80 22.72
N THR A 329 27.03 15.63 23.31
CA THR A 329 26.50 14.31 23.69
C THR A 329 25.69 13.72 22.55
N THR A 330 25.86 12.42 22.31
CA THR A 330 25.16 11.70 21.23
C THR A 330 24.75 10.31 21.67
N SER A 331 23.64 9.82 21.13
CA SER A 331 23.21 8.42 21.23
C SER A 331 23.13 7.75 19.85
N GLU A 332 23.83 8.30 18.86
CA GLU A 332 23.86 7.73 17.52
C GLU A 332 24.37 6.29 17.56
N GLY A 333 23.69 5.38 16.85
CA GLY A 333 23.97 3.94 16.88
C GLY A 333 23.36 3.19 18.06
N TRP A 334 22.62 3.85 18.96
CA TRP A 334 21.91 3.21 20.07
C TRP A 334 20.39 3.27 19.88
N VAL A 335 19.70 2.18 20.24
CA VAL A 335 18.25 2.00 20.09
C VAL A 335 17.60 1.89 21.47
N LEU A 336 16.56 2.68 21.69
CA LEU A 336 15.73 2.66 22.91
C LEU A 336 14.57 1.67 22.72
N ASN A 337 14.35 0.80 23.71
CA ASN A 337 13.30 -0.24 23.69
C ASN A 337 12.47 -0.25 24.99
N ASP A 338 12.06 0.93 25.43
CA ASP A 338 11.24 1.09 26.62
C ASP A 338 9.79 0.68 26.37
N THR A 339 9.15 0.02 27.33
CA THR A 339 7.76 -0.47 27.19
C THR A 339 6.87 -0.09 28.38
N ASN A 340 5.57 0.07 28.11
CA ASN A 340 4.55 0.49 29.09
C ASN A 340 4.87 1.85 29.75
N LEU A 341 5.44 2.77 28.97
CA LEU A 341 5.66 4.14 29.40
C LEU A 341 4.33 4.90 29.56
N PRO A 342 4.23 5.82 30.52
CA PRO A 342 3.08 6.71 30.66
C PRO A 342 3.04 7.75 29.53
N SER A 343 1.88 8.37 29.31
CA SER A 343 1.74 9.49 28.36
C SER A 343 2.58 10.72 28.72
N SER A 344 3.04 10.82 29.96
CA SER A 344 3.95 11.86 30.45
C SER A 344 4.70 11.39 31.70
N GLY A 345 5.89 11.94 31.93
CA GLY A 345 6.75 11.57 33.07
C GLY A 345 7.70 10.42 32.75
N PHE A 346 8.41 10.55 31.65
CA PHE A 346 9.61 9.79 31.32
C PHE A 346 10.66 10.79 30.85
N ASP A 347 11.93 10.43 30.95
CA ASP A 347 13.05 11.26 30.52
C ASP A 347 14.22 10.36 30.12
N TYR A 348 14.56 10.36 28.83
CA TYR A 348 15.64 9.55 28.28
C TYR A 348 16.53 10.37 27.34
N GLY A 349 17.77 9.92 27.14
CA GLY A 349 18.69 10.48 26.15
C GLY A 349 20.09 10.74 26.69
N ALA A 350 21.05 10.82 25.76
CA ALA A 350 22.43 11.17 26.04
C ALA A 350 22.51 12.58 26.66
N ARG A 351 23.28 12.72 27.75
CA ARG A 351 23.47 14.00 28.43
C ARG A 351 24.73 14.03 29.28
N HIS A 352 25.14 15.24 29.62
CA HIS A 352 26.17 15.50 30.61
C HIS A 352 25.59 15.46 32.03
N LYS A 353 26.34 14.88 32.97
CA LYS A 353 26.06 14.91 34.41
C LYS A 353 27.28 15.42 35.16
N TYR A 354 27.05 16.47 35.95
CA TYR A 354 28.10 17.10 36.75
C TYR A 354 28.40 16.31 38.03
N SER A 355 29.62 16.46 38.53
CA SER A 355 30.11 15.80 39.74
C SER A 355 29.26 16.10 40.98
N ASP A 356 28.63 17.27 41.07
CA ASP A 356 27.71 17.62 42.15
C ASP A 356 26.38 16.83 42.11
N GLU A 357 26.01 16.26 40.96
CA GLU A 357 24.79 15.45 40.78
C GLU A 357 25.03 13.95 41.03
N VAL A 358 26.14 13.42 40.50
CA VAL A 358 26.39 11.97 40.42
C VAL A 358 27.80 11.55 40.87
N GLY A 359 28.54 12.46 41.51
CA GLY A 359 29.85 12.20 42.11
C GLY A 359 31.05 12.28 41.16
N VAL A 360 30.81 12.33 39.83
CA VAL A 360 31.83 12.50 38.78
C VAL A 360 31.25 13.32 37.63
N ASP A 361 32.08 14.11 36.95
CA ASP A 361 31.69 14.77 35.70
C ASP A 361 31.74 13.72 34.57
N VAL A 362 30.62 13.46 33.90
CA VAL A 362 30.50 12.33 32.96
C VAL A 362 29.43 12.55 31.88
N THR A 363 29.68 12.03 30.68
CA THR A 363 28.65 11.86 29.62
C THR A 363 28.03 10.47 29.74
N CYS A 364 26.70 10.39 29.71
CA CYS A 364 25.99 9.14 29.92
C CYS A 364 24.64 9.12 29.20
N PHE A 365 24.07 7.92 29.06
CA PHE A 365 22.67 7.77 28.69
C PHE A 365 21.82 7.76 29.95
N ASN A 366 20.89 8.71 30.05
CA ASN A 366 19.89 8.75 31.09
C ASN A 366 18.66 8.00 30.63
N ASN A 367 18.07 7.15 31.49
CA ASN A 367 16.77 6.56 31.25
C ASN A 367 15.95 6.53 32.55
N TRP A 368 14.86 7.30 32.58
CA TRP A 368 13.99 7.50 33.74
C TRP A 368 12.52 7.35 33.37
N SER A 369 11.74 6.65 34.19
CA SER A 369 10.27 6.68 34.14
C SER A 369 9.65 6.33 35.49
N TRP A 370 8.51 6.94 35.83
CA TRP A 370 7.74 6.56 37.02
C TRP A 370 6.82 5.34 36.81
N GLN A 371 6.64 4.89 35.56
CA GLN A 371 5.89 3.67 35.21
C GLN A 371 6.50 3.02 33.95
N PHE A 372 6.80 1.73 34.00
CA PHE A 372 7.37 0.98 32.88
C PHE A 372 7.16 -0.52 33.08
N ASN A 373 7.43 -1.30 32.04
CA ASN A 373 7.70 -2.74 32.15
C ASN A 373 9.19 -3.04 31.92
N LEU A 374 9.77 -2.36 30.94
CA LEU A 374 11.17 -2.45 30.53
C LEU A 374 11.70 -1.04 30.27
N LEU A 375 12.91 -0.73 30.77
CA LEU A 375 13.72 0.39 30.31
C LEU A 375 15.03 -0.16 29.73
N GLU A 376 15.27 0.01 28.44
CA GLU A 376 16.36 -0.66 27.73
C GLU A 376 16.98 0.22 26.65
N ILE A 377 18.32 0.28 26.64
CA ILE A 377 19.11 0.89 25.57
C ILE A 377 20.08 -0.17 25.05
N TYR A 378 20.16 -0.33 23.74
CA TYR A 378 21.03 -1.33 23.11
C TYR A 378 21.68 -0.87 21.82
N GLN A 379 22.73 -1.56 21.40
CA GLN A 379 23.37 -1.42 20.10
C GLN A 379 23.55 -2.80 19.48
N ASP A 380 23.22 -2.94 18.20
CA ASP A 380 23.56 -4.11 17.40
C ASP A 380 24.97 -3.90 16.80
N VAL A 381 25.90 -4.78 17.16
CA VAL A 381 27.29 -4.77 16.71
C VAL A 381 27.48 -5.88 15.68
N GLU A 382 28.05 -5.54 14.53
CA GLU A 382 28.24 -6.45 13.39
C GLU A 382 29.72 -6.57 13.01
N GLY A 383 30.04 -7.58 12.18
CA GLY A 383 31.40 -7.77 11.65
C GLY A 383 32.43 -8.25 12.68
N LEU A 384 31.99 -8.77 13.82
CA LEU A 384 32.87 -9.29 14.86
C LEU A 384 33.56 -10.60 14.44
N PRO A 385 34.81 -10.83 14.85
CA PRO A 385 35.42 -12.16 14.79
C PRO A 385 34.61 -13.22 15.55
N ASP A 386 34.66 -14.48 15.10
CA ASP A 386 34.06 -15.55 15.89
C ASP A 386 34.84 -15.76 17.20
N GLY A 387 34.12 -15.85 18.32
CA GLY A 387 34.73 -16.03 19.63
C GLY A 387 33.80 -15.78 20.79
N ARG A 388 34.37 -15.80 21.99
CA ARG A 388 33.65 -15.49 23.22
C ARG A 388 33.82 -14.01 23.56
N TYR A 389 32.75 -13.34 23.93
CA TYR A 389 32.73 -11.92 24.21
C TYR A 389 32.16 -11.63 25.60
N LYS A 390 32.68 -10.59 26.25
CA LYS A 390 32.05 -9.97 27.42
C LYS A 390 31.77 -8.51 27.12
N VAL A 391 30.69 -8.00 27.69
CA VAL A 391 30.38 -6.58 27.68
C VAL A 391 30.60 -6.06 29.10
N GLU A 392 31.37 -4.98 29.21
CA GLU A 392 31.53 -4.23 30.44
C GLU A 392 30.93 -2.83 30.28
N CYS A 393 30.30 -2.28 31.31
CA CYS A 393 29.95 -0.87 31.37
C CYS A 393 29.92 -0.38 32.83
N ILE A 394 29.70 0.91 33.04
CA ILE A 394 29.41 1.47 34.37
C ILE A 394 28.03 2.09 34.40
N GLY A 395 27.32 1.89 35.51
CA GLY A 395 25.99 2.44 35.72
C GLY A 395 25.85 3.17 37.05
N TYR A 396 24.86 4.04 37.13
CA TYR A 396 24.46 4.77 38.34
C TYR A 396 22.93 4.78 38.46
N THR A 397 22.41 4.72 39.68
CA THR A 397 20.97 4.80 39.96
C THR A 397 20.69 5.54 41.27
N GLY A 398 19.46 5.99 41.45
CA GLY A 398 19.00 6.63 42.67
C GLY A 398 18.65 5.64 43.77
N VAL A 399 18.42 6.17 44.98
CA VAL A 399 18.03 5.36 46.14
C VAL A 399 16.61 4.83 45.96
N GLY A 400 16.48 3.50 45.87
CA GLY A 400 15.17 2.84 45.72
C GLY A 400 14.63 2.81 44.28
N GLU A 401 15.47 3.15 43.29
CA GLU A 401 15.11 3.17 41.86
C GLU A 401 15.77 2.02 41.07
N ASN A 402 16.48 1.13 41.77
CA ASN A 402 17.13 -0.05 41.21
C ASN A 402 16.20 -1.27 41.27
N TYR A 403 15.78 -1.77 40.10
CA TYR A 403 15.10 -3.07 40.01
C TYR A 403 15.62 -3.87 38.82
N LYS A 404 16.32 -4.98 39.12
CA LYS A 404 16.96 -5.87 38.14
C LYS A 404 17.75 -5.13 37.04
N GLN A 405 18.43 -4.05 37.39
CA GLN A 405 19.28 -3.33 36.44
C GLN A 405 20.54 -4.15 36.11
N HIS A 406 20.86 -4.32 34.83
CA HIS A 406 22.01 -5.12 34.39
C HIS A 406 22.49 -4.74 32.99
N ALA A 407 23.76 -5.03 32.71
CA ALA A 407 24.26 -5.11 31.34
C ALA A 407 23.89 -6.47 30.72
N PHE A 408 23.69 -6.50 29.41
CA PHE A 408 23.42 -7.73 28.68
C PHE A 408 24.14 -7.79 27.33
N ALA A 409 24.31 -9.01 26.84
CA ALA A 409 24.90 -9.32 25.56
C ALA A 409 24.15 -10.51 24.93
N THR A 410 23.60 -10.36 23.72
CA THR A 410 22.76 -11.37 23.07
C THR A 410 23.31 -11.74 21.70
N SER A 411 23.56 -13.04 21.48
CA SER A 411 23.96 -13.58 20.18
C SER A 411 23.27 -14.92 19.93
N GLY A 412 22.79 -15.16 18.71
CA GLY A 412 22.13 -16.42 18.32
C GLY A 412 20.92 -16.80 19.17
N GLY A 413 20.23 -15.83 19.80
CA GLY A 413 19.11 -16.08 20.73
C GLY A 413 19.52 -16.35 22.18
N VAL A 414 20.81 -16.46 22.48
CA VAL A 414 21.33 -16.65 23.84
C VAL A 414 21.72 -15.30 24.42
N THR A 415 21.20 -14.99 25.62
CA THR A 415 21.50 -13.74 26.34
C THR A 415 22.37 -14.03 27.57
N ALA A 416 23.54 -13.41 27.62
CA ALA A 416 24.37 -13.31 28.80
C ALA A 416 24.06 -12.00 29.54
N VAL A 417 23.95 -12.07 30.86
CA VAL A 417 23.67 -10.90 31.71
C VAL A 417 24.77 -10.72 32.75
N SER A 418 24.99 -9.49 33.19
CA SER A 418 25.80 -9.21 34.37
C SER A 418 25.06 -9.60 35.65
N ASN A 419 25.74 -9.47 36.79
CA ASN A 419 25.03 -9.39 38.06
C ASN A 419 24.06 -8.19 38.04
N TYR A 420 22.94 -8.31 38.75
CA TYR A 420 22.03 -7.19 38.96
C TYR A 420 22.65 -6.13 39.86
N ALA A 421 22.25 -4.88 39.63
CA ALA A 421 22.59 -3.73 40.45
C ALA A 421 22.44 -4.01 41.94
N SER A 422 23.49 -3.74 42.70
CA SER A 422 23.48 -3.91 44.14
C SER A 422 22.65 -2.80 44.82
N GLU A 423 22.21 -3.03 46.07
CA GLU A 423 21.66 -1.95 46.90
C GLU A 423 22.69 -0.81 47.14
N ALA A 424 23.98 -1.06 46.89
CA ALA A 424 25.05 -0.08 47.04
C ALA A 424 25.21 0.85 45.82
N MET A 425 24.63 0.52 44.67
CA MET A 425 24.61 1.38 43.47
C MET A 425 23.74 2.63 43.66
N SER A 426 22.80 2.57 44.60
CA SER A 426 21.95 3.70 44.97
C SER A 426 22.77 4.89 45.49
N GLY A 427 23.12 5.82 44.59
CA GLY A 427 23.99 6.96 44.88
C GLY A 427 25.48 6.74 44.60
N ALA A 428 25.86 5.69 43.86
CA ALA A 428 27.25 5.43 43.46
C ALA A 428 27.36 4.72 42.11
N TRP A 429 28.49 4.90 41.42
CA TRP A 429 28.79 4.19 40.18
C TRP A 429 29.23 2.75 40.45
N GLU A 430 28.65 1.79 39.72
CA GLU A 430 28.97 0.36 39.77
C GLU A 430 29.38 -0.15 38.37
N THR A 431 30.32 -1.10 38.32
CA THR A 431 30.74 -1.77 37.08
C THR A 431 29.89 -3.03 36.86
N PHE A 432 29.39 -3.18 35.63
CA PHE A 432 28.65 -4.35 35.18
C PHE A 432 29.50 -5.09 34.16
N GLU A 433 29.69 -6.39 34.33
CA GLU A 433 30.35 -7.26 33.35
C GLU A 433 29.48 -8.50 33.13
N THR A 434 29.19 -8.82 31.87
CA THR A 434 28.40 -10.01 31.50
C THR A 434 29.24 -11.28 31.66
N THR A 435 28.58 -12.43 31.84
CA THR A 435 29.24 -13.72 31.54
C THR A 435 29.64 -13.78 30.05
N PRO A 436 30.64 -14.61 29.66
CA PRO A 436 30.98 -14.76 28.25
C PRO A 436 29.77 -15.21 27.41
N VAL A 437 29.56 -14.56 26.28
CA VAL A 437 28.62 -14.97 25.23
C VAL A 437 29.40 -15.41 24.00
N THR A 438 29.00 -16.51 23.39
CA THR A 438 29.61 -16.99 22.14
C THR A 438 28.94 -16.29 20.97
N VAL A 439 29.74 -15.65 20.12
CA VAL A 439 29.33 -14.99 18.89
C VAL A 439 29.76 -15.84 17.71
N ILE A 440 28.80 -16.14 16.85
CA ILE A 440 28.98 -16.85 15.58
C ILE A 440 28.34 -15.97 14.51
N ASN A 441 29.03 -15.77 13.39
CA ASN A 441 28.60 -14.90 12.27
C ASN A 441 28.74 -13.39 12.53
N GLY A 442 29.53 -13.01 13.53
CA GLY A 442 29.94 -11.63 13.78
C GLY A 442 28.87 -10.67 14.31
N ASN A 443 27.70 -11.18 14.71
CA ASN A 443 26.59 -10.35 15.21
C ASN A 443 26.40 -10.49 16.73
N LEU A 444 26.35 -9.36 17.41
CA LEU A 444 26.15 -9.28 18.86
C LEU A 444 25.33 -8.04 19.22
N ARG A 445 24.21 -8.23 19.93
CA ARG A 445 23.51 -7.12 20.59
C ARG A 445 24.09 -6.89 21.98
N ILE A 446 24.37 -5.64 22.33
CA ILE A 446 24.85 -5.26 23.66
C ILE A 446 23.96 -4.17 24.24
N GLY A 447 23.81 -4.10 25.55
CA GLY A 447 22.98 -3.05 26.15
C GLY A 447 22.92 -3.05 27.66
N PHE A 448 22.05 -2.18 28.17
CA PHE A 448 21.72 -2.06 29.59
C PHE A 448 20.21 -2.01 29.77
N SER A 449 19.71 -2.74 30.75
CA SER A 449 18.28 -2.97 30.93
C SER A 449 17.86 -2.88 32.38
N SER A 450 16.64 -2.40 32.61
CA SER A 450 15.92 -2.41 33.90
C SER A 450 14.52 -2.99 33.69
N GLU A 451 14.12 -3.92 34.54
CA GLU A 451 12.75 -4.45 34.56
C GLU A 451 11.93 -3.76 35.64
N ALA A 452 10.60 -3.78 35.52
CA ALA A 452 9.71 -3.30 36.56
C ALA A 452 9.46 -4.36 37.65
N SER A 453 9.18 -3.89 38.88
CA SER A 453 8.84 -4.78 39.98
C SER A 453 7.49 -5.47 39.81
N GLU A 454 7.39 -6.76 40.20
CA GLU A 454 6.14 -7.54 40.14
C GLU A 454 4.96 -6.89 40.90
N ALA A 455 5.24 -6.04 41.89
CA ALA A 455 4.23 -5.31 42.64
C ALA A 455 3.58 -4.13 41.86
N GLY A 456 4.15 -3.73 40.72
CA GLY A 456 3.75 -2.55 39.94
C GLY A 456 4.05 -1.21 40.64
N GLY A 457 4.44 -0.19 39.86
CA GLY A 457 4.53 1.20 40.34
C GLY A 457 5.88 1.64 40.96
N SER A 458 7.00 1.05 40.55
CA SER A 458 8.34 1.51 40.96
C SER A 458 8.87 2.56 40.00
N ILE A 459 9.42 3.66 40.53
CA ILE A 459 10.22 4.61 39.75
C ILE A 459 11.48 3.88 39.29
N GLY A 460 11.74 3.87 37.99
CA GLY A 460 12.94 3.30 37.40
C GLY A 460 13.84 4.41 36.91
N TRP A 461 15.10 4.36 37.32
CA TRP A 461 16.11 5.29 36.83
C TRP A 461 17.47 4.61 36.72
N TYR A 462 18.14 4.80 35.60
CA TYR A 462 19.57 4.57 35.52
C TYR A 462 20.27 5.61 34.65
N LEU A 463 21.56 5.78 34.92
CA LEU A 463 22.53 6.34 34.01
C LEU A 463 23.49 5.21 33.62
N VAL A 464 23.89 5.14 32.36
CA VAL A 464 24.87 4.16 31.90
C VAL A 464 25.87 4.80 30.93
N THR A 465 27.13 4.38 30.99
CA THR A 465 28.19 4.85 30.09
C THR A 465 29.38 3.87 30.10
N GLY A 466 30.40 4.15 29.29
CA GLY A 466 31.66 3.41 29.30
C GLY A 466 31.54 1.96 28.86
N PHE A 467 30.71 1.69 27.85
CA PHE A 467 30.60 0.35 27.28
C PHE A 467 31.94 -0.10 26.69
N ARG A 468 32.34 -1.33 26.98
CA ARG A 468 33.57 -1.96 26.49
C ARG A 468 33.29 -3.36 26.00
N LEU A 469 33.87 -3.70 24.85
CA LEU A 469 33.74 -5.02 24.25
C LEU A 469 35.04 -5.81 24.42
N LYS A 470 34.96 -6.94 25.13
CA LYS A 470 36.12 -7.77 25.49
C LYS A 470 36.07 -9.11 24.78
N TYR A 471 37.01 -9.36 23.86
CA TYR A 471 37.16 -10.65 23.18
C TYR A 471 38.00 -11.62 24.04
N CYS A 472 37.38 -12.72 24.46
CA CYS A 472 37.91 -13.70 25.42
C CYS A 472 38.56 -14.93 24.74
N GLY A 473 38.84 -14.85 23.44
CA GLY A 473 39.48 -15.91 22.66
C GLY A 473 38.53 -16.69 21.74
N GLN A 474 39.13 -17.53 20.91
CA GLN A 474 38.44 -18.35 19.89
C GLN A 474 37.48 -19.37 20.52
N LEU A 475 36.46 -19.74 19.75
CA LEU A 475 35.52 -20.80 20.12
C LEU A 475 36.20 -22.18 20.08
N SER A 476 36.00 -22.97 21.12
CA SER A 476 36.33 -24.39 21.09
C SER A 476 35.25 -25.19 20.33
N GLU A 477 35.60 -26.38 19.85
CA GLU A 477 34.61 -27.31 19.29
C GLU A 477 33.52 -27.67 20.33
N GLU A 478 33.88 -27.72 21.62
CA GLU A 478 32.94 -27.95 22.72
C GLU A 478 31.91 -26.81 22.86
N ASP A 479 32.36 -25.55 22.78
CA ASP A 479 31.49 -24.37 22.83
C ASP A 479 30.47 -24.38 21.67
N LEU A 480 30.96 -24.65 20.46
CA LEU A 480 30.14 -24.73 19.25
C LEU A 480 29.16 -25.90 19.32
N ARG A 481 29.59 -27.05 19.85
CA ARG A 481 28.72 -28.22 20.00
C ARG A 481 27.59 -27.97 21.01
N ALA A 482 27.87 -27.26 22.10
CA ALA A 482 26.85 -26.86 23.07
C ALA A 482 25.79 -25.96 22.44
N GLN A 483 26.20 -24.97 21.63
CA GLN A 483 25.26 -24.11 20.91
C GLN A 483 24.43 -24.86 19.86
N LEU A 484 25.05 -25.73 19.06
CA LEU A 484 24.33 -26.56 18.10
C LEU A 484 23.26 -27.42 18.79
N ASN A 485 23.57 -28.02 19.94
CA ASN A 485 22.61 -28.81 20.70
C ASN A 485 21.42 -27.96 21.19
N SER A 486 21.68 -26.75 21.72
CA SER A 486 20.61 -25.81 22.09
C SER A 486 19.73 -25.47 20.89
N LYS A 487 20.35 -25.21 19.73
CA LYS A 487 19.62 -24.90 18.50
C LYS A 487 18.76 -26.06 18.01
N LEU A 488 19.29 -27.28 18.06
CA LEU A 488 18.55 -28.49 17.72
C LEU A 488 17.35 -28.69 18.65
N ASP A 489 17.48 -28.39 19.94
CA ASP A 489 16.39 -28.49 20.90
C ASP A 489 15.29 -27.45 20.65
N GLU A 490 15.64 -26.21 20.29
CA GLU A 490 14.67 -25.20 19.81
C GLU A 490 13.93 -25.69 18.56
N CYS A 491 14.66 -26.16 17.54
CA CYS A 491 14.07 -26.66 16.30
C CYS A 491 13.15 -27.86 16.56
N ARG A 492 13.53 -28.79 17.46
CA ARG A 492 12.69 -29.93 17.86
C ARG A 492 11.42 -29.47 18.57
N ALA A 493 11.52 -28.49 19.47
CA ALA A 493 10.36 -27.93 20.16
C ALA A 493 9.38 -27.28 19.17
N GLN A 494 9.87 -26.48 18.23
CA GLN A 494 9.04 -25.88 17.19
C GLN A 494 8.40 -26.94 16.28
N ARG A 495 9.17 -27.91 15.80
CA ARG A 495 8.68 -29.05 15.01
C ARG A 495 7.52 -29.77 15.71
N ASP A 496 7.58 -29.93 17.03
CA ASP A 496 6.53 -30.60 17.79
C ASP A 496 5.20 -29.83 17.80
N THR A 497 5.24 -28.52 17.58
CA THR A 497 4.05 -27.67 17.45
C THR A 497 3.45 -27.61 16.04
N MET A 498 4.17 -28.10 15.02
CA MET A 498 3.72 -28.04 13.63
C MET A 498 2.57 -29.02 13.37
N MET A 499 1.52 -28.50 12.72
CA MET A 499 0.31 -29.24 12.36
C MET A 499 0.40 -29.91 10.99
N PHE A 500 0.96 -29.25 9.98
CA PHE A 500 1.01 -29.76 8.61
C PHE A 500 2.12 -30.81 8.44
N ASN A 501 1.75 -32.01 8.05
CA ASN A 501 2.62 -33.18 8.16
C ASN A 501 3.81 -33.14 7.17
N ALA A 502 3.60 -32.70 5.92
CA ALA A 502 4.69 -32.62 4.95
C ALA A 502 5.75 -31.59 5.37
N ASP A 503 5.32 -30.41 5.83
CA ASP A 503 6.20 -29.37 6.36
C ASP A 503 6.98 -29.87 7.58
N LYS A 504 6.29 -30.57 8.50
CA LYS A 504 6.89 -31.15 9.70
C LYS A 504 7.96 -32.19 9.36
N VAL A 505 7.71 -33.04 8.36
CA VAL A 505 8.68 -34.03 7.86
C VAL A 505 9.90 -33.32 7.26
N ALA A 506 9.70 -32.33 6.39
CA ALA A 506 10.81 -31.57 5.78
C ALA A 506 11.70 -30.89 6.84
N PHE A 507 11.10 -30.33 7.89
CA PHE A 507 11.85 -29.74 8.99
C PHE A 507 12.56 -30.81 9.84
N SER A 508 11.92 -31.95 10.09
CA SER A 508 12.53 -33.08 10.79
C SER A 508 13.74 -33.66 10.04
N ASP A 509 13.68 -33.72 8.71
CA ASP A 509 14.79 -34.16 7.86
C ASP A 509 15.97 -33.20 7.96
N SER A 510 15.69 -31.89 8.00
CA SER A 510 16.71 -30.85 8.20
C SER A 510 17.40 -30.98 9.57
N ILE A 511 16.62 -31.18 10.64
CA ILE A 511 17.15 -31.42 11.99
C ILE A 511 18.06 -32.66 12.01
N SER A 512 17.59 -33.77 11.42
CA SER A 512 18.32 -35.05 11.43
C SER A 512 19.62 -34.99 10.61
N LYS A 513 19.64 -34.20 9.52
CA LYS A 513 20.83 -34.01 8.68
C LYS A 513 21.99 -33.37 9.45
N TYR A 514 21.68 -32.47 10.39
CA TYR A 514 22.69 -31.63 11.05
C TYR A 514 23.01 -32.04 12.49
N GLU A 515 22.28 -32.99 13.08
CA GLU A 515 22.45 -33.39 14.50
C GLU A 515 23.85 -33.94 14.84
N ASN A 516 24.55 -34.46 13.84
CA ASN A 516 25.85 -35.11 14.00
C ASN A 516 27.03 -34.26 13.47
N ALA A 517 26.80 -32.98 13.13
CA ALA A 517 27.86 -32.09 12.68
C ALA A 517 29.01 -32.01 13.70
N SER A 518 30.21 -32.38 13.28
CA SER A 518 31.45 -32.36 14.06
C SER A 518 32.40 -31.34 13.47
N ASP A 519 33.47 -30.94 14.16
CA ASP A 519 34.41 -29.89 13.72
C ASP A 519 33.83 -28.47 13.60
N VAL A 520 34.72 -27.48 13.78
CA VAL A 520 34.37 -26.07 13.92
C VAL A 520 33.57 -25.53 12.73
N GLN A 521 34.00 -25.83 11.50
CA GLN A 521 33.36 -25.27 10.31
C GLN A 521 32.03 -25.95 10.03
N THR A 522 31.96 -27.28 10.10
CA THR A 522 30.74 -28.01 9.81
C THR A 522 29.65 -27.72 10.86
N ILE A 523 30.02 -27.45 12.12
CA ILE A 523 29.05 -27.01 13.14
C ILE A 523 28.48 -25.63 12.79
N LYS A 524 29.31 -24.68 12.33
CA LYS A 524 28.83 -23.35 11.92
C LYS A 524 27.87 -23.44 10.72
N ASP A 525 28.27 -24.17 9.68
CA ASP A 525 27.44 -24.40 8.48
C ASP A 525 26.10 -25.07 8.85
N ALA A 526 26.13 -26.01 9.81
CA ALA A 526 24.95 -26.68 10.33
C ALA A 526 24.01 -25.71 11.08
N MET A 527 24.55 -24.82 11.91
CA MET A 527 23.75 -23.83 12.63
C MET A 527 23.09 -22.84 11.67
N GLU A 528 23.81 -22.34 10.67
CA GLU A 528 23.25 -21.45 9.64
C GLU A 528 22.12 -22.13 8.86
N ALA A 529 22.34 -23.37 8.41
CA ALA A 529 21.32 -24.13 7.70
C ALA A 529 20.07 -24.42 8.57
N LEU A 530 20.26 -24.68 9.88
CA LEU A 530 19.15 -24.87 10.81
C LEU A 530 18.37 -23.57 11.04
N MET A 531 19.02 -22.40 11.07
CA MET A 531 18.33 -21.11 11.16
C MET A 531 17.43 -20.88 9.95
N VAL A 532 17.92 -21.17 8.75
CA VAL A 532 17.11 -21.06 7.51
C VAL A 532 15.93 -22.03 7.55
N ALA A 533 16.16 -23.30 7.91
CA ALA A 533 15.10 -24.29 8.02
C ALA A 533 14.05 -23.91 9.07
N GLN A 534 14.48 -23.33 10.19
CA GLN A 534 13.58 -22.86 11.24
C GLN A 534 12.71 -21.68 10.78
N ALA A 535 13.28 -20.74 10.03
CA ALA A 535 12.53 -19.62 9.46
C ALA A 535 11.47 -20.09 8.46
N GLU A 536 11.77 -21.09 7.63
CA GLU A 536 10.77 -21.69 6.74
C GLU A 536 9.68 -22.43 7.51
N ALA A 537 10.05 -23.20 8.54
CA ALA A 537 9.08 -23.86 9.42
C ALA A 537 8.19 -22.86 10.17
N GLN A 538 8.68 -21.66 10.47
CA GLN A 538 7.90 -20.60 11.13
C GLN A 538 6.71 -20.15 10.26
N LYS A 539 6.86 -20.06 8.94
CA LYS A 539 5.74 -19.73 8.03
C LYS A 539 4.59 -20.73 8.15
N SER A 540 4.92 -22.01 8.30
CA SER A 540 3.95 -23.09 8.52
C SER A 540 3.26 -22.96 9.89
N VAL A 541 4.03 -22.61 10.94
CA VAL A 541 3.52 -22.32 12.30
C VAL A 541 2.60 -21.10 12.33
N ASP A 542 2.89 -20.07 11.56
CA ASP A 542 2.03 -18.88 11.49
C ASP A 542 0.74 -19.19 10.73
N LYS A 543 0.84 -19.93 9.62
CA LYS A 543 -0.34 -20.31 8.83
C LYS A 543 -1.30 -21.20 9.61
N GLN A 544 -0.83 -22.15 10.42
CA GLN A 544 -1.74 -22.95 11.26
C GLN A 544 -2.54 -22.10 12.25
N VAL A 545 -2.00 -20.98 12.76
CA VAL A 545 -2.73 -20.06 13.65
C VAL A 545 -3.83 -19.36 12.88
N ALA A 546 -3.52 -18.86 11.68
CA ALA A 546 -4.50 -18.23 10.79
C ALA A 546 -5.65 -19.18 10.43
N VAL A 547 -5.35 -20.44 10.08
CA VAL A 547 -6.37 -21.46 9.77
C VAL A 547 -7.21 -21.81 11.01
N LYS A 548 -6.58 -22.03 12.17
CA LYS A 548 -7.28 -22.37 13.42
C LYS A 548 -8.20 -21.27 13.93
N ASN A 549 -7.87 -20.00 13.69
CA ASN A 549 -8.69 -18.86 14.12
C ASN A 549 -9.60 -18.33 13.01
N GLY A 550 -9.55 -18.91 11.81
CA GLY A 550 -10.24 -18.42 10.62
C GLY A 550 -11.63 -19.03 10.41
N ILE A 551 -11.98 -19.19 9.13
CA ILE A 551 -13.30 -19.66 8.68
C ILE A 551 -13.71 -21.01 9.26
N LEU A 552 -12.77 -21.94 9.43
CA LEU A 552 -13.03 -23.27 9.97
C LEU A 552 -13.56 -23.20 11.40
N ALA A 553 -12.96 -22.36 12.25
CA ALA A 553 -13.45 -22.14 13.62
C ALA A 553 -14.82 -21.46 13.62
N ALA A 554 -15.01 -20.43 12.80
CA ALA A 554 -16.30 -19.74 12.71
C ALA A 554 -17.45 -20.67 12.29
N LEU A 555 -17.21 -21.57 11.32
CA LEU A 555 -18.19 -22.59 10.91
C LEU A 555 -18.42 -23.64 12.00
N THR A 556 -17.36 -24.11 12.65
CA THR A 556 -17.45 -25.07 13.77
C THR A 556 -18.24 -24.50 14.96
N ASP A 557 -18.03 -23.21 15.27
CA ASP A 557 -18.78 -22.50 16.31
C ASP A 557 -20.25 -22.32 15.92
N SER A 558 -20.52 -22.03 14.65
CA SER A 558 -21.89 -21.92 14.13
C SER A 558 -22.64 -23.25 14.23
N LEU A 559 -21.97 -24.37 13.95
CA LEU A 559 -22.50 -25.73 14.16
C LEU A 559 -22.76 -26.00 15.65
N THR A 560 -21.78 -25.71 16.51
CA THR A 560 -21.86 -25.97 17.96
C THR A 560 -22.96 -25.15 18.63
N ASN A 561 -23.14 -23.90 18.21
CA ASN A 561 -24.17 -23.01 18.73
C ASN A 561 -25.56 -23.25 18.11
N GLY A 562 -25.69 -24.20 17.18
CA GLY A 562 -26.95 -24.54 16.52
C GLY A 562 -27.50 -23.42 15.62
N VAL A 563 -26.61 -22.61 15.03
CA VAL A 563 -26.98 -21.58 14.04
C VAL A 563 -27.51 -22.24 12.77
N TYR A 564 -26.89 -23.36 12.35
CA TYR A 564 -27.38 -24.22 11.28
C TYR A 564 -28.24 -25.36 11.84
N THR A 565 -29.35 -25.66 11.18
CA THR A 565 -30.25 -26.78 11.53
C THR A 565 -30.52 -27.66 10.32
N ASP A 566 -30.94 -28.91 10.57
CA ASP A 566 -31.30 -29.90 9.55
C ASP A 566 -30.19 -30.04 8.49
N VAL A 567 -30.54 -30.01 7.21
CA VAL A 567 -29.62 -30.17 6.08
C VAL A 567 -28.47 -29.15 6.07
N TYR A 568 -28.68 -27.94 6.57
CA TYR A 568 -27.63 -26.92 6.60
C TYR A 568 -26.51 -27.33 7.55
N SER A 569 -26.88 -27.96 8.67
CA SER A 569 -25.90 -28.49 9.63
C SER A 569 -25.17 -29.71 9.07
N GLU A 570 -25.85 -30.57 8.31
CA GLU A 570 -25.25 -31.74 7.66
C GLU A 570 -24.19 -31.32 6.64
N ILE A 571 -24.53 -30.40 5.73
CA ILE A 571 -23.61 -29.89 4.72
C ILE A 571 -22.42 -29.16 5.36
N ALA A 572 -22.68 -28.23 6.29
CA ALA A 572 -21.62 -27.48 6.95
C ALA A 572 -20.67 -28.40 7.73
N ASN A 573 -21.20 -29.48 8.33
CA ASN A 573 -20.38 -30.49 8.99
C ASN A 573 -19.46 -31.21 7.99
N SER A 574 -19.97 -31.64 6.82
CA SER A 574 -19.14 -32.28 5.79
C SER A 574 -18.02 -31.37 5.27
N PHE A 575 -18.26 -30.05 5.11
CA PHE A 575 -17.20 -29.08 4.77
C PHE A 575 -16.15 -28.96 5.88
N CYS A 576 -16.57 -28.90 7.15
CA CYS A 576 -15.65 -28.82 8.29
C CYS A 576 -14.82 -30.11 8.44
N GLU A 577 -15.43 -31.28 8.28
CA GLU A 577 -14.75 -32.57 8.32
C GLU A 577 -13.76 -32.71 7.17
N SER A 578 -14.15 -32.34 5.94
CA SER A 578 -13.27 -32.39 4.77
C SER A 578 -12.07 -31.45 4.91
N MET A 579 -12.28 -30.23 5.42
CA MET A 579 -11.17 -29.30 5.73
C MET A 579 -10.26 -29.85 6.82
N THR A 580 -10.83 -30.43 7.88
CA THR A 580 -10.06 -31.06 8.96
C THR A 580 -9.23 -32.23 8.44
N ASN A 581 -9.77 -33.04 7.53
CA ASN A 581 -9.03 -34.13 6.89
C ASN A 581 -7.89 -33.60 6.02
N ALA A 582 -8.12 -32.54 5.24
CA ALA A 582 -7.09 -31.90 4.40
C ALA A 582 -5.94 -31.33 5.25
N ILE A 583 -6.25 -30.68 6.37
CA ILE A 583 -5.26 -30.17 7.32
C ILE A 583 -4.38 -31.29 7.90
N ASN A 584 -4.97 -32.46 8.15
CA ASN A 584 -4.30 -33.60 8.78
C ASN A 584 -3.74 -34.60 7.75
N ALA A 585 -3.77 -34.29 6.45
CA ALA A 585 -3.27 -35.17 5.41
C ALA A 585 -1.74 -35.33 5.49
N GLU A 586 -1.23 -36.47 5.03
CA GLU A 586 0.21 -36.76 5.07
C GLU A 586 1.04 -35.77 4.22
N ASP A 587 0.46 -35.30 3.12
CA ASP A 587 1.02 -34.36 2.16
C ASP A 587 0.65 -32.89 2.42
N ALA A 588 -0.06 -32.59 3.51
CA ALA A 588 -0.51 -31.23 3.82
C ALA A 588 0.66 -30.25 3.98
N THR A 589 0.56 -29.11 3.29
CA THR A 589 1.51 -27.98 3.34
C THR A 589 0.82 -26.66 3.66
N TYR A 590 1.56 -25.72 4.26
CA TYR A 590 1.01 -24.38 4.53
C TYR A 590 0.61 -23.61 3.25
N THR A 591 1.23 -23.91 2.11
CA THR A 591 1.01 -23.21 0.83
C THR A 591 -0.35 -23.51 0.20
N GLU A 592 -0.99 -24.61 0.57
CA GLU A 592 -2.30 -25.01 0.04
C GLU A 592 -3.47 -24.46 0.87
N MET A 593 -3.20 -23.94 2.08
CA MET A 593 -4.24 -23.58 3.03
C MET A 593 -5.11 -22.39 2.59
N ASP A 594 -4.57 -21.48 1.79
CA ASP A 594 -5.31 -20.30 1.33
C ASP A 594 -6.40 -20.67 0.32
N SER A 595 -6.11 -21.57 -0.62
CA SER A 595 -7.12 -22.05 -1.58
C SER A 595 -8.19 -22.89 -0.90
N LEU A 596 -7.82 -23.76 0.06
CA LEU A 596 -8.77 -24.53 0.85
C LEU A 596 -9.68 -23.63 1.70
N THR A 597 -9.12 -22.55 2.25
CA THR A 597 -9.87 -21.54 3.02
C THR A 597 -10.84 -20.77 2.14
N SER A 598 -10.49 -20.43 0.88
CA SER A 598 -11.38 -19.76 -0.08
C SER A 598 -12.65 -20.57 -0.36
N ILE A 599 -12.51 -21.89 -0.54
CA ILE A 599 -13.65 -22.80 -0.74
C ILE A 599 -14.66 -22.70 0.41
N LEU A 600 -14.20 -22.63 1.66
CA LEU A 600 -15.07 -22.50 2.83
C LEU A 600 -15.77 -21.13 2.89
N TYR A 601 -15.09 -20.07 2.45
CA TYR A 601 -15.71 -18.73 2.34
C TYR A 601 -16.80 -18.71 1.27
N CYS A 602 -16.50 -19.16 0.04
CA CYS A 602 -17.48 -19.27 -1.04
C CYS A 602 -18.71 -20.11 -0.60
N PHE A 603 -18.47 -21.24 0.07
CA PHE A 603 -19.53 -22.05 0.66
C PHE A 603 -20.41 -21.28 1.66
N ARG A 604 -19.79 -20.63 2.67
CA ARG A 604 -20.52 -19.98 3.78
C ARG A 604 -21.24 -18.72 3.31
N ASP A 605 -20.55 -17.88 2.53
CA ASP A 605 -20.97 -16.50 2.25
C ASP A 605 -21.86 -16.41 1.01
N GLU A 606 -21.77 -17.37 0.09
CA GLU A 606 -22.51 -17.31 -1.17
C GLU A 606 -23.46 -18.50 -1.34
N TYR A 607 -22.96 -19.74 -1.22
CA TYR A 607 -23.80 -20.93 -1.44
C TYR A 607 -24.90 -21.09 -0.38
N MET A 608 -24.58 -20.94 0.91
CA MET A 608 -25.57 -21.10 1.99
C MET A 608 -26.76 -20.12 1.88
N PRO A 609 -26.55 -18.80 1.64
CA PRO A 609 -27.66 -17.88 1.39
C PRO A 609 -28.54 -18.26 0.21
N VAL A 610 -27.95 -18.64 -0.93
CA VAL A 610 -28.70 -19.00 -2.15
C VAL A 610 -29.49 -20.29 -1.96
N LEU A 611 -28.91 -21.31 -1.30
CA LEU A 611 -29.64 -22.52 -0.92
C LEU A 611 -30.82 -22.22 0.01
N LYS A 612 -30.65 -21.27 0.93
CA LYS A 612 -31.73 -20.83 1.81
C LYS A 612 -32.87 -20.17 1.03
N GLU A 613 -32.55 -19.24 0.14
CA GLU A 613 -33.54 -18.60 -0.74
C GLU A 613 -34.28 -19.65 -1.59
N ALA A 614 -33.55 -20.59 -2.19
CA ALA A 614 -34.12 -21.66 -3.01
C ALA A 614 -35.12 -22.53 -2.22
N LYS A 615 -34.79 -22.89 -0.98
CA LYS A 615 -35.65 -23.73 -0.12
C LYS A 615 -36.86 -22.98 0.45
N GLU A 616 -36.74 -21.68 0.68
CA GLU A 616 -37.81 -20.82 1.20
C GLU A 616 -38.73 -20.28 0.09
N LEU A 617 -38.36 -20.44 -1.19
CA LEU A 617 -39.15 -19.98 -2.32
C LEU A 617 -40.50 -20.71 -2.42
N GLU A 618 -41.58 -19.95 -2.34
CA GLU A 618 -42.93 -20.45 -2.65
C GLU A 618 -43.11 -20.53 -4.17
N VAL A 619 -43.44 -21.73 -4.68
CA VAL A 619 -43.65 -21.98 -6.13
C VAL A 619 -45.00 -22.66 -6.34
N SER A 620 -45.83 -22.05 -7.16
CA SER A 620 -47.19 -22.47 -7.49
C SER A 620 -47.23 -23.41 -8.70
N ASP A 621 -46.33 -23.24 -9.67
CA ASP A 621 -46.17 -24.15 -10.80
C ASP A 621 -45.55 -25.48 -10.35
N ALA A 622 -46.32 -26.56 -10.49
CA ALA A 622 -45.92 -27.88 -9.99
C ALA A 622 -44.70 -28.47 -10.74
N VAL A 623 -44.48 -28.10 -12.01
CA VAL A 623 -43.33 -28.58 -12.78
C VAL A 623 -42.08 -27.84 -12.31
N ALA A 624 -42.15 -26.51 -12.21
CA ALA A 624 -41.06 -25.68 -11.69
C ALA A 624 -40.64 -26.10 -10.27
N LYS A 625 -41.62 -26.33 -9.38
CA LYS A 625 -41.32 -26.79 -8.01
C LYS A 625 -40.61 -28.15 -7.99
N SER A 626 -41.06 -29.10 -8.81
CA SER A 626 -40.42 -30.43 -8.89
C SER A 626 -38.97 -30.32 -9.34
N VAL A 627 -38.70 -29.49 -10.34
CA VAL A 627 -37.35 -29.35 -10.90
C VAL A 627 -36.42 -28.57 -9.95
N LEU A 628 -36.92 -27.55 -9.25
CA LEU A 628 -36.17 -26.88 -8.18
C LEU A 628 -35.82 -27.85 -7.04
N ASP A 629 -36.77 -28.66 -6.60
CA ASP A 629 -36.54 -29.66 -5.54
C ASP A 629 -35.52 -30.72 -5.97
N GLU A 630 -35.58 -31.20 -7.22
CA GLU A 630 -34.59 -32.13 -7.77
C GLU A 630 -33.18 -31.51 -7.79
N ASN A 631 -33.06 -30.25 -8.20
CA ASN A 631 -31.78 -29.54 -8.20
C ASN A 631 -31.21 -29.37 -6.77
N ILE A 632 -32.04 -28.87 -5.83
CA ILE A 632 -31.68 -28.74 -4.41
C ILE A 632 -31.24 -30.09 -3.85
N ASN A 633 -32.04 -31.14 -4.02
CA ASN A 633 -31.76 -32.46 -3.45
C ASN A 633 -30.46 -33.06 -3.99
N ARG A 634 -30.15 -32.86 -5.28
CA ARG A 634 -28.90 -33.32 -5.90
C ARG A 634 -27.68 -32.62 -5.28
N GLN A 635 -27.71 -31.29 -5.19
CA GLN A 635 -26.58 -30.54 -4.64
C GLN A 635 -26.39 -30.81 -3.14
N VAL A 636 -27.50 -30.88 -2.39
CA VAL A 636 -27.53 -31.30 -0.98
C VAL A 636 -26.89 -32.67 -0.81
N ALA A 637 -27.28 -33.66 -1.62
CA ALA A 637 -26.72 -35.01 -1.52
C ALA A 637 -25.22 -35.00 -1.80
N PHE A 638 -24.78 -34.30 -2.85
CA PHE A 638 -23.35 -34.17 -3.16
C PHE A 638 -22.55 -33.59 -2.00
N PHE A 639 -22.97 -32.46 -1.42
CA PHE A 639 -22.22 -31.83 -0.34
C PHE A 639 -22.36 -32.52 1.01
N THR A 640 -23.40 -33.32 1.21
CA THR A 640 -23.55 -34.12 2.44
C THR A 640 -22.68 -35.38 2.38
N GLU A 641 -22.51 -35.99 1.19
CA GLU A 641 -21.78 -37.24 0.99
C GLU A 641 -20.30 -37.06 0.63
N MET A 642 -19.81 -35.82 0.48
CA MET A 642 -18.42 -35.58 0.10
C MET A 642 -17.42 -35.98 1.20
N GLU A 643 -16.32 -36.60 0.79
CA GLU A 643 -15.20 -36.97 1.67
C GLU A 643 -13.99 -36.01 1.53
N VAL A 644 -13.97 -35.23 0.45
CA VAL A 644 -12.90 -34.29 0.10
C VAL A 644 -13.56 -32.98 -0.31
N LEU A 645 -12.92 -31.86 0.03
CA LEU A 645 -13.40 -30.54 -0.38
C LEU A 645 -13.52 -30.45 -1.92
N PRO A 646 -14.64 -29.91 -2.42
CA PRO A 646 -14.80 -29.66 -3.85
C PRO A 646 -13.89 -28.51 -4.28
N LEU A 647 -13.68 -28.38 -5.60
CA LEU A 647 -13.10 -27.15 -6.14
C LEU A 647 -14.08 -25.98 -5.95
N GLU A 648 -13.55 -24.79 -5.70
CA GLU A 648 -14.33 -23.55 -5.57
C GLU A 648 -15.25 -23.32 -6.78
N THR A 649 -14.74 -23.58 -7.99
CA THR A 649 -15.51 -23.48 -9.25
C THR A 649 -16.72 -24.40 -9.31
N LEU A 650 -16.72 -25.53 -8.59
CA LEU A 650 -17.90 -26.39 -8.48
C LEU A 650 -18.95 -25.79 -7.54
N VAL A 651 -18.53 -25.12 -6.47
CA VAL A 651 -19.42 -24.40 -5.55
C VAL A 651 -20.08 -23.23 -6.29
N GLU A 652 -19.30 -22.43 -7.01
CA GLU A 652 -19.79 -21.34 -7.88
C GLU A 652 -20.77 -21.82 -8.95
N LYS A 653 -20.49 -22.97 -9.57
CA LYS A 653 -21.41 -23.61 -10.51
C LYS A 653 -22.75 -23.92 -9.84
N TYR A 654 -22.75 -24.49 -8.63
CA TYR A 654 -23.97 -24.83 -7.92
C TYR A 654 -24.75 -23.60 -7.44
N ILE A 655 -24.07 -22.52 -7.07
CA ILE A 655 -24.66 -21.20 -6.81
C ILE A 655 -25.44 -20.74 -8.05
N THR A 656 -24.76 -20.67 -9.20
CA THR A 656 -25.33 -20.22 -10.47
C THR A 656 -26.54 -21.07 -10.88
N GLU A 657 -26.46 -22.40 -10.72
CA GLU A 657 -27.56 -23.31 -11.02
C GLU A 657 -28.79 -23.06 -10.14
N LEU A 658 -28.62 -22.74 -8.85
CA LEU A 658 -29.73 -22.42 -7.95
C LEU A 658 -30.35 -21.07 -8.28
N GLU A 659 -29.55 -20.04 -8.55
CA GLU A 659 -30.04 -18.71 -8.93
C GLU A 659 -30.88 -18.76 -10.21
N ASN A 660 -30.40 -19.50 -11.22
CA ASN A 660 -31.13 -19.74 -12.46
C ASN A 660 -32.45 -20.49 -12.21
N ALA A 661 -32.45 -21.49 -11.33
CA ALA A 661 -33.65 -22.24 -10.97
C ALA A 661 -34.68 -21.38 -10.21
N ILE A 662 -34.23 -20.52 -9.29
CA ILE A 662 -35.07 -19.55 -8.58
C ILE A 662 -35.73 -18.60 -9.60
N ALA A 663 -34.95 -18.06 -10.55
CA ALA A 663 -35.46 -17.16 -11.58
C ALA A 663 -36.50 -17.85 -12.48
N ALA A 664 -36.25 -19.08 -12.92
CA ALA A 664 -37.19 -19.87 -13.72
C ALA A 664 -38.50 -20.16 -12.97
N CYS A 665 -38.45 -20.46 -11.66
CA CYS A 665 -39.65 -20.65 -10.84
C CYS A 665 -40.48 -19.37 -10.73
N ARG A 666 -39.83 -18.22 -10.48
CA ARG A 666 -40.51 -16.91 -10.45
C ARG A 666 -41.18 -16.59 -11.78
N ALA A 667 -40.52 -16.89 -12.89
CA ALA A 667 -41.10 -16.73 -14.23
C ALA A 667 -42.31 -17.66 -14.45
N ALA A 668 -42.20 -18.94 -14.11
CA ALA A 668 -43.29 -19.91 -14.24
C ALA A 668 -44.54 -19.49 -13.46
N ASP A 669 -44.37 -19.07 -12.20
CA ASP A 669 -45.47 -18.59 -11.37
C ASP A 669 -46.13 -17.33 -11.94
N LEU A 670 -45.33 -16.37 -12.40
CA LEU A 670 -45.85 -15.16 -13.01
C LEU A 670 -46.66 -15.47 -14.27
N ILE A 671 -46.15 -16.34 -15.14
CA ILE A 671 -46.84 -16.79 -16.36
C ILE A 671 -48.15 -17.50 -16.02
N ALA A 672 -48.16 -18.34 -14.97
CA ALA A 672 -49.35 -19.07 -14.54
C ALA A 672 -50.51 -18.15 -14.09
N THR A 673 -50.22 -16.90 -13.71
CA THR A 673 -51.27 -15.91 -13.41
C THR A 673 -52.05 -15.43 -14.64
N GLY A 674 -51.50 -15.63 -15.85
CA GLY A 674 -52.05 -15.09 -17.10
C GLY A 674 -51.88 -13.57 -17.25
N THR A 675 -50.95 -12.96 -16.51
CA THR A 675 -50.62 -11.54 -16.62
C THR A 675 -50.00 -11.20 -17.98
N LYS A 676 -50.12 -9.93 -18.37
CA LYS A 676 -49.33 -9.33 -19.45
C LYS A 676 -48.23 -8.40 -18.95
N ASP A 677 -48.22 -8.13 -17.65
CA ASP A 677 -47.19 -7.32 -17.00
C ASP A 677 -46.09 -8.25 -16.47
N TYR A 678 -44.93 -8.19 -17.13
CA TYR A 678 -43.74 -8.96 -16.82
C TYR A 678 -42.67 -8.11 -16.11
N THR A 679 -43.04 -6.93 -15.62
CA THR A 679 -42.13 -6.05 -14.86
C THR A 679 -41.50 -6.76 -13.66
N GLY A 680 -42.22 -7.70 -13.03
CA GLY A 680 -41.70 -8.50 -11.93
C GLY A 680 -40.52 -9.42 -12.27
N LEU A 681 -40.18 -9.61 -13.56
CA LEU A 681 -38.98 -10.34 -14.00
C LEU A 681 -37.75 -9.43 -14.20
N ILE A 682 -37.94 -8.11 -14.20
CA ILE A 682 -36.84 -7.17 -14.10
C ILE A 682 -36.40 -7.15 -12.64
N VAL A 683 -35.10 -7.32 -12.38
CA VAL A 683 -34.57 -7.22 -11.02
C VAL A 683 -34.40 -5.74 -10.71
N ASN A 684 -34.90 -5.32 -9.55
CA ASN A 684 -34.80 -3.92 -9.10
C ASN A 684 -35.30 -2.90 -10.15
N PRO A 685 -36.56 -3.01 -10.65
CA PRO A 685 -37.06 -2.18 -11.75
C PRO A 685 -37.15 -0.69 -11.40
N THR A 686 -37.21 -0.36 -10.11
CA THR A 686 -37.25 1.01 -9.55
C THR A 686 -35.89 1.47 -9.01
N ILE A 687 -34.83 0.65 -9.18
CA ILE A 687 -33.44 0.96 -8.80
C ILE A 687 -33.23 1.26 -7.30
N ASP A 688 -34.23 1.07 -6.45
CA ASP A 688 -34.17 1.41 -5.01
C ASP A 688 -33.18 0.53 -4.21
N ASP A 689 -32.97 -0.74 -4.58
CA ASP A 689 -32.00 -1.65 -3.93
C ASP A 689 -30.58 -1.43 -4.51
N SER A 690 -30.03 -0.25 -4.27
CA SER A 690 -28.77 0.21 -4.86
C SER A 690 -27.95 1.10 -3.91
N ASN A 691 -26.63 1.17 -4.14
CA ASN A 691 -25.73 2.17 -3.56
C ASN A 691 -25.02 2.97 -4.68
N SER A 692 -24.25 4.00 -4.36
CA SER A 692 -23.62 4.90 -5.34
C SER A 692 -22.79 4.19 -6.42
N SER A 693 -22.24 3.02 -6.10
CA SER A 693 -21.35 2.22 -6.95
C SER A 693 -21.99 0.99 -7.59
N SER A 694 -23.22 0.61 -7.22
CA SER A 694 -23.88 -0.58 -7.78
C SER A 694 -25.41 -0.52 -7.69
N ALA A 695 -26.09 -1.06 -8.70
CA ALA A 695 -27.52 -1.35 -8.66
C ALA A 695 -27.76 -2.85 -8.74
N LYS A 696 -28.47 -3.43 -7.76
CA LYS A 696 -28.69 -4.88 -7.71
C LYS A 696 -29.39 -5.37 -8.97
N GLY A 697 -28.86 -6.43 -9.59
CA GLY A 697 -29.41 -7.03 -10.81
C GLY A 697 -29.04 -6.34 -12.12
N TRP A 698 -28.34 -5.19 -12.08
CA TRP A 698 -27.94 -4.44 -13.26
C TRP A 698 -26.42 -4.49 -13.45
N THR A 699 -25.99 -4.91 -14.64
CA THR A 699 -24.61 -4.77 -15.07
C THR A 699 -24.39 -3.36 -15.58
N ILE A 700 -23.50 -2.62 -14.93
CA ILE A 700 -23.20 -1.24 -15.30
C ILE A 700 -21.74 -1.14 -15.71
N VAL A 701 -21.52 -0.76 -16.97
CA VAL A 701 -20.21 -0.48 -17.53
C VAL A 701 -20.12 1.03 -17.77
N MET A 702 -19.10 1.65 -17.19
CA MET A 702 -18.84 3.08 -17.36
C MET A 702 -17.37 3.30 -17.71
N SER A 703 -17.11 4.11 -18.74
CA SER A 703 -15.78 4.59 -19.11
C SER A 703 -15.81 6.07 -19.50
N GLY A 704 -14.70 6.79 -19.32
CA GLY A 704 -14.63 8.25 -19.49
C GLY A 704 -14.93 9.01 -18.20
N SER A 705 -13.88 9.28 -17.41
CA SER A 705 -13.75 9.99 -16.12
C SER A 705 -14.93 10.85 -15.63
N GLY A 706 -16.06 10.23 -15.27
CA GLY A 706 -17.24 10.90 -14.71
C GLY A 706 -17.17 11.09 -13.19
N ASN A 707 -18.31 11.34 -12.55
CA ASN A 707 -18.44 11.44 -11.09
C ASN A 707 -18.24 10.11 -10.31
N ASN A 708 -17.88 9.01 -10.98
CA ASN A 708 -17.76 7.65 -10.43
C ASN A 708 -19.03 7.13 -9.71
N LEU A 709 -20.19 7.75 -9.98
CA LEU A 709 -21.48 7.27 -9.51
C LEU A 709 -22.19 6.57 -10.66
N VAL A 710 -22.74 5.39 -10.40
CA VAL A 710 -23.58 4.65 -11.37
C VAL A 710 -25.07 4.80 -11.08
N THR A 711 -25.40 5.34 -9.91
CA THR A 711 -26.75 5.68 -9.44
C THR A 711 -26.70 6.92 -8.55
N ASN A 712 -27.84 7.60 -8.41
CA ASN A 712 -27.99 8.76 -7.54
C ASN A 712 -29.34 8.70 -6.79
N ALA A 713 -29.58 9.60 -5.85
CA ALA A 713 -30.75 9.57 -4.96
C ALA A 713 -31.47 10.94 -4.89
N SER A 714 -32.65 10.93 -4.27
CA SER A 714 -33.43 12.11 -3.85
C SER A 714 -34.12 12.95 -4.92
N GLN A 715 -33.83 12.75 -6.21
CA GLN A 715 -34.48 13.46 -7.32
C GLN A 715 -35.60 12.64 -7.99
N GLN A 716 -36.39 11.92 -7.20
CA GLN A 716 -37.50 11.11 -7.69
C GLN A 716 -38.69 11.94 -8.16
N TYR A 717 -39.46 11.42 -9.13
CA TYR A 717 -40.60 12.12 -9.74
C TYR A 717 -41.72 12.45 -8.73
N ASP A 718 -41.89 11.62 -7.72
CA ASP A 718 -42.88 11.73 -6.63
C ASP A 718 -42.32 12.40 -5.37
N GLY A 719 -41.05 12.78 -5.38
CA GLY A 719 -40.40 13.46 -4.26
C GLY A 719 -39.89 12.54 -3.16
N ASP A 720 -39.81 11.22 -3.38
CA ASP A 720 -39.10 10.34 -2.45
C ASP A 720 -37.61 10.73 -2.36
N VAL A 721 -37.21 11.13 -1.16
CA VAL A 721 -35.85 11.55 -0.86
C VAL A 721 -34.87 10.38 -0.77
N ASN A 722 -35.38 9.16 -0.54
CA ASN A 722 -34.56 7.96 -0.41
C ASN A 722 -34.50 7.14 -1.70
N GLY A 723 -35.46 7.33 -2.61
CA GLY A 723 -35.51 6.59 -3.87
C GLY A 723 -34.28 6.88 -4.74
N ARG A 724 -33.82 5.84 -5.43
CA ARG A 724 -32.58 5.87 -6.23
C ARG A 724 -32.86 5.58 -7.70
N TYR A 725 -31.99 6.04 -8.58
CA TYR A 725 -32.14 5.90 -10.02
C TYR A 725 -30.78 5.73 -10.69
N LEU A 726 -30.75 5.15 -11.89
CA LEU A 726 -29.53 5.08 -12.71
C LEU A 726 -29.15 6.51 -13.09
N ASP A 727 -27.90 6.88 -12.85
CA ASP A 727 -27.43 8.24 -13.03
C ASP A 727 -25.95 8.23 -13.39
N ALA A 728 -25.57 9.09 -14.34
CA ALA A 728 -24.17 9.35 -14.61
C ALA A 728 -23.97 10.76 -15.16
N TRP A 729 -22.90 11.41 -14.71
CA TRP A 729 -22.58 12.79 -15.07
C TRP A 729 -21.08 12.95 -15.38
N HIS A 730 -20.79 13.78 -16.38
CA HIS A 730 -19.45 14.20 -16.75
C HIS A 730 -19.45 15.69 -17.13
N GLN A 731 -18.47 16.46 -16.62
CA GLN A 731 -18.39 17.91 -16.83
C GLN A 731 -18.24 18.32 -18.30
N THR A 732 -17.47 17.56 -19.08
CA THR A 732 -17.28 17.75 -20.52
C THR A 732 -18.36 17.01 -21.30
N ALA A 733 -19.12 17.75 -22.10
CA ALA A 733 -20.16 17.19 -22.94
C ALA A 733 -19.59 16.16 -23.95
N GLY A 734 -20.23 14.99 -24.04
CA GLY A 734 -19.88 13.92 -24.98
C GLY A 734 -18.83 12.92 -24.49
N ASN A 735 -18.21 13.13 -23.31
CA ASN A 735 -17.14 12.25 -22.82
C ASN A 735 -17.62 11.05 -21.98
N LEU A 736 -18.90 11.02 -21.59
CA LEU A 736 -19.46 9.95 -20.79
C LEU A 736 -19.84 8.74 -21.66
N LEU A 737 -19.30 7.57 -21.36
CA LEU A 737 -19.72 6.29 -21.94
C LEU A 737 -20.31 5.42 -20.84
N TYR A 738 -21.64 5.43 -20.73
CA TYR A 738 -22.38 4.71 -19.70
C TYR A 738 -23.31 3.70 -20.35
N ASN A 739 -23.27 2.45 -19.89
CA ASN A 739 -24.16 1.37 -20.32
C ASN A 739 -24.63 0.55 -19.12
N ALA A 740 -25.92 0.65 -18.78
CA ALA A 740 -26.56 -0.17 -17.74
C ALA A 740 -27.55 -1.14 -18.39
N TYR A 741 -27.42 -2.43 -18.08
CA TYR A 741 -28.25 -3.47 -18.69
C TYR A 741 -28.50 -4.67 -17.78
N GLN A 742 -29.57 -5.40 -18.08
CA GLN A 742 -29.91 -6.68 -17.48
C GLN A 742 -30.44 -7.62 -18.58
N THR A 743 -30.10 -8.91 -18.49
CA THR A 743 -30.75 -9.95 -19.29
C THR A 743 -31.84 -10.64 -18.48
N ILE A 744 -33.03 -10.74 -19.08
CA ILE A 744 -34.20 -11.44 -18.55
C ILE A 744 -34.30 -12.76 -19.30
N GLU A 745 -34.05 -13.86 -18.59
CA GLU A 745 -34.26 -15.21 -19.08
C GLU A 745 -35.68 -15.68 -18.78
N ASN A 746 -36.10 -16.74 -19.48
CA ASN A 746 -37.39 -17.40 -19.27
C ASN A 746 -38.62 -16.51 -19.50
N LEU A 747 -38.51 -15.56 -20.42
CA LEU A 747 -39.61 -14.69 -20.82
C LEU A 747 -40.45 -15.43 -21.90
N PRO A 748 -41.80 -15.38 -21.89
CA PRO A 748 -42.57 -15.97 -22.99
C PRO A 748 -42.26 -15.30 -24.33
N ASN A 749 -42.30 -16.05 -25.42
CA ASN A 749 -42.21 -15.47 -26.77
C ASN A 749 -43.39 -14.53 -27.01
N GLY A 750 -43.13 -13.42 -27.70
CA GLY A 750 -44.12 -12.39 -27.98
C GLY A 750 -43.49 -11.03 -28.28
N THR A 751 -44.35 -10.04 -28.52
CA THR A 751 -43.92 -8.64 -28.68
C THR A 751 -44.14 -7.91 -27.37
N TYR A 752 -43.11 -7.23 -26.89
CA TYR A 752 -43.08 -6.53 -25.62
C TYR A 752 -42.88 -5.03 -25.82
N GLU A 753 -43.56 -4.23 -25.00
CA GLU A 753 -43.22 -2.83 -24.75
C GLU A 753 -42.31 -2.76 -23.52
N LEU A 754 -41.09 -2.29 -23.70
CA LEU A 754 -40.24 -1.83 -22.61
C LEU A 754 -40.46 -0.33 -22.43
N LYS A 755 -40.76 0.08 -21.20
CA LYS A 755 -40.98 1.48 -20.85
C LYS A 755 -40.16 1.85 -19.63
N ALA A 756 -39.49 3.01 -19.66
CA ALA A 756 -38.73 3.54 -18.53
C ALA A 756 -38.96 5.04 -18.37
N MET A 757 -38.80 5.55 -17.14
CA MET A 757 -38.62 6.98 -16.89
C MET A 757 -37.19 7.35 -17.27
N VAL A 758 -37.03 8.43 -18.01
CA VAL A 758 -35.73 8.89 -18.49
C VAL A 758 -35.65 10.42 -18.43
N ARG A 759 -34.43 10.93 -18.35
CA ARG A 759 -34.10 12.35 -18.54
C ARG A 759 -32.65 12.50 -18.96
N THR A 760 -32.35 13.57 -19.67
CA THR A 760 -30.99 13.79 -20.22
C THR A 760 -30.75 15.27 -20.51
N THR A 761 -29.48 15.65 -20.70
CA THR A 761 -29.04 16.97 -21.18
C THR A 761 -28.72 17.02 -22.68
N SER A 762 -29.04 15.98 -23.45
CA SER A 762 -28.77 15.94 -24.90
C SER A 762 -30.00 15.74 -25.76
N ASP A 763 -29.92 16.24 -26.99
CA ASP A 763 -30.88 15.93 -28.05
C ASP A 763 -30.55 14.63 -28.80
N LYS A 764 -29.36 14.05 -28.58
CA LYS A 764 -28.82 12.91 -29.34
C LYS A 764 -27.90 12.03 -28.50
N GLY A 765 -27.79 10.75 -28.88
CA GLY A 765 -26.81 9.80 -28.35
C GLY A 765 -27.16 9.18 -27.00
N VAL A 766 -28.43 9.17 -26.60
CA VAL A 766 -28.95 8.39 -25.46
C VAL A 766 -30.06 7.49 -25.94
N TYR A 767 -30.07 6.26 -25.46
CA TYR A 767 -31.01 5.25 -25.90
C TYR A 767 -31.53 4.43 -24.73
N LEU A 768 -32.85 4.26 -24.68
CA LEU A 768 -33.44 3.05 -24.11
C LEU A 768 -33.29 1.97 -25.19
N TYR A 769 -32.81 0.79 -24.84
CA TYR A 769 -32.61 -0.29 -25.81
C TYR A 769 -33.06 -1.64 -25.29
N ALA A 770 -33.30 -2.53 -26.25
CA ALA A 770 -33.48 -3.94 -25.96
C ALA A 770 -32.85 -4.81 -27.07
N MET A 771 -32.47 -6.02 -26.72
CA MET A 771 -31.91 -7.04 -27.60
C MET A 771 -32.54 -8.38 -27.23
N ALA A 772 -33.24 -9.01 -28.18
CA ALA A 772 -33.90 -10.28 -27.98
C ALA A 772 -32.97 -11.46 -28.27
N ASP A 773 -33.26 -12.60 -27.65
CA ASP A 773 -32.79 -13.93 -28.05
C ASP A 773 -31.26 -14.10 -28.03
N HIS A 774 -30.55 -13.31 -27.20
CA HIS A 774 -29.08 -13.20 -27.19
C HIS A 774 -28.47 -12.86 -28.56
N ASP A 775 -29.27 -12.33 -29.48
CA ASP A 775 -28.88 -12.01 -30.84
C ASP A 775 -28.79 -10.49 -31.00
N SER A 776 -27.55 -9.98 -31.03
CA SER A 776 -27.27 -8.55 -31.26
C SER A 776 -27.89 -7.98 -32.53
N THR A 777 -28.24 -8.79 -33.53
CA THR A 777 -28.91 -8.32 -34.75
C THR A 777 -30.36 -7.90 -34.51
N THR A 778 -30.96 -8.28 -33.39
CA THR A 778 -32.32 -7.89 -32.98
C THR A 778 -32.36 -6.56 -32.21
N THR A 779 -31.21 -5.94 -31.96
CA THR A 779 -31.11 -4.72 -31.13
C THR A 779 -32.02 -3.60 -31.64
N VAL A 780 -32.89 -3.11 -30.77
CA VAL A 780 -33.74 -1.94 -31.02
C VAL A 780 -33.25 -0.79 -30.14
N LEU A 781 -32.94 0.35 -30.78
CA LEU A 781 -32.57 1.59 -30.10
C LEU A 781 -33.72 2.61 -30.15
N ALA A 782 -34.22 3.02 -29.00
CA ALA A 782 -35.20 4.10 -28.89
C ALA A 782 -34.51 5.39 -28.40
N PRO A 783 -34.33 6.41 -29.27
CA PRO A 783 -33.61 7.62 -28.92
C PRO A 783 -34.34 8.41 -27.84
N VAL A 784 -33.61 8.75 -26.78
CA VAL A 784 -34.05 9.65 -25.71
C VAL A 784 -33.52 11.04 -26.01
N THR A 785 -34.42 12.02 -26.01
CA THR A 785 -34.11 13.40 -26.38
C THR A 785 -34.62 14.35 -25.33
N MET A 786 -33.94 15.48 -25.17
CA MET A 786 -34.38 16.54 -24.27
C MET A 786 -35.78 17.05 -24.62
N GLU A 787 -36.71 17.00 -23.66
CA GLU A 787 -38.07 17.47 -23.85
C GLU A 787 -38.13 19.00 -23.99
N ARG A 788 -39.10 19.50 -24.75
CA ARG A 788 -39.38 20.93 -24.93
C ARG A 788 -40.85 21.18 -24.67
N MET A 789 -41.17 22.07 -23.74
CA MET A 789 -42.55 22.32 -23.33
C MET A 789 -42.81 23.76 -22.91
N ASN A 790 -44.09 24.17 -22.93
CA ASN A 790 -44.54 25.48 -22.46
C ASN A 790 -44.57 25.51 -20.92
N ILE A 791 -43.55 26.09 -20.29
CA ILE A 791 -43.46 26.13 -18.83
C ILE A 791 -44.37 27.20 -18.22
N THR A 792 -44.81 28.20 -18.99
CA THR A 792 -45.74 29.23 -18.51
C THR A 792 -47.10 28.64 -18.12
N GLU A 793 -47.56 27.63 -18.86
CA GLU A 793 -48.79 26.86 -18.54
C GLU A 793 -48.67 26.03 -17.26
N LEU A 794 -47.44 25.85 -16.76
CA LEU A 794 -47.10 25.04 -15.58
C LEU A 794 -46.68 25.89 -14.38
N GLY A 795 -47.03 27.18 -14.37
CA GLY A 795 -46.66 28.10 -13.28
C GLY A 795 -45.23 28.64 -13.37
N GLY A 796 -44.51 28.35 -14.45
CA GLY A 796 -43.18 28.88 -14.74
C GLY A 796 -43.19 30.33 -15.25
N PRO A 797 -42.01 30.97 -15.35
CA PRO A 797 -41.91 32.36 -15.82
C PRO A 797 -42.22 32.48 -17.33
N SER A 798 -42.91 33.58 -17.68
CA SER A 798 -43.04 34.03 -19.07
C SER A 798 -41.69 34.41 -19.68
N ASP A 799 -41.63 34.47 -21.02
CA ASP A 799 -40.46 34.98 -21.72
C ASP A 799 -40.18 36.47 -21.40
N SER A 800 -39.03 37.00 -21.84
CA SER A 800 -38.66 38.41 -21.61
C SER A 800 -39.63 39.44 -22.19
N ALA A 801 -40.53 39.04 -23.08
CA ALA A 801 -41.56 39.86 -23.70
C ALA A 801 -42.96 39.66 -23.07
N GLY A 802 -43.09 38.77 -22.08
CA GLY A 802 -44.35 38.45 -21.40
C GLY A 802 -45.23 37.41 -22.10
N ASN A 803 -44.72 36.69 -23.11
CA ASN A 803 -45.42 35.59 -23.77
C ASN A 803 -45.10 34.24 -23.13
N ASP A 804 -45.74 33.19 -23.65
CA ASP A 804 -45.46 31.80 -23.31
C ASP A 804 -43.99 31.44 -23.54
N SER A 805 -43.39 30.73 -22.57
CA SER A 805 -42.00 30.33 -22.58
C SER A 805 -41.88 28.85 -22.91
N ILE A 806 -41.31 28.53 -24.08
CA ILE A 806 -40.95 27.16 -24.44
C ILE A 806 -39.51 26.92 -23.96
N ALA A 807 -39.36 26.08 -22.93
CA ALA A 807 -38.06 25.76 -22.36
C ALA A 807 -37.68 24.30 -22.67
N THR A 808 -36.37 24.07 -22.74
CA THR A 808 -35.82 22.71 -22.71
C THR A 808 -35.72 22.25 -21.27
N VAL A 809 -36.25 21.07 -20.99
CA VAL A 809 -36.44 20.55 -19.63
C VAL A 809 -35.62 19.28 -19.42
N SER A 810 -34.86 19.24 -18.32
CA SER A 810 -33.95 18.13 -18.01
C SER A 810 -33.86 17.88 -16.50
N ASP A 811 -33.68 18.92 -15.69
CA ASP A 811 -33.68 18.86 -14.20
C ASP A 811 -34.79 19.72 -13.57
N SER A 812 -35.79 20.09 -14.38
CA SER A 812 -37.00 20.78 -13.95
C SER A 812 -38.11 20.47 -14.94
N TYR A 813 -39.34 20.41 -14.47
CA TYR A 813 -40.56 20.07 -15.21
C TYR A 813 -40.53 18.65 -15.77
N GLY A 814 -40.86 18.44 -17.04
CA GLY A 814 -41.00 17.11 -17.65
C GLY A 814 -42.46 16.68 -17.77
N SER A 815 -42.75 15.84 -18.76
CA SER A 815 -44.12 15.43 -19.09
C SER A 815 -44.86 14.74 -17.93
N ILE A 816 -44.16 13.96 -17.09
CA ILE A 816 -44.78 13.31 -15.93
C ILE A 816 -45.31 14.36 -14.93
N PHE A 817 -44.47 15.36 -14.62
CA PHE A 817 -44.87 16.49 -13.78
C PHE A 817 -46.02 17.30 -14.42
N ALA A 818 -45.92 17.59 -15.72
CA ALA A 818 -46.91 18.43 -16.41
C ALA A 818 -48.29 17.78 -16.48
N GLU A 819 -48.36 16.46 -16.64
CA GLU A 819 -49.61 15.69 -16.58
C GLU A 819 -50.24 15.78 -15.19
N ALA A 820 -49.45 15.57 -14.13
CA ALA A 820 -49.91 15.69 -12.75
C ALA A 820 -50.37 17.13 -12.43
N TYR A 821 -49.61 18.14 -12.86
CA TYR A 821 -49.95 19.55 -12.67
C TYR A 821 -51.29 19.92 -13.32
N LYS A 822 -51.54 19.44 -14.55
CA LYS A 822 -52.80 19.68 -15.25
C LYS A 822 -53.97 18.92 -14.62
N ALA A 823 -53.75 17.67 -14.22
CA ALA A 823 -54.76 16.84 -13.56
C ALA A 823 -55.20 17.42 -12.20
N THR A 824 -54.29 18.10 -11.50
CA THR A 824 -54.51 18.69 -10.19
C THR A 824 -54.93 20.16 -10.21
N ASN A 825 -55.15 20.74 -11.41
CA ASN A 825 -55.42 22.17 -11.56
C ASN A 825 -54.35 23.06 -10.89
N GLY A 826 -53.07 22.69 -11.07
CA GLY A 826 -51.92 23.36 -10.47
C GLY A 826 -51.73 23.05 -8.98
N GLY A 827 -52.06 21.83 -8.54
CA GLY A 827 -51.94 21.40 -7.14
C GLY A 827 -53.08 21.85 -6.22
N ILE A 828 -54.22 22.30 -6.78
CA ILE A 828 -55.40 22.73 -6.01
C ILE A 828 -56.29 21.54 -5.64
N ASP A 829 -56.49 20.64 -6.60
CA ASP A 829 -57.37 19.47 -6.51
C ASP A 829 -56.54 18.20 -6.81
N GLY A 830 -56.98 17.02 -6.40
CA GLY A 830 -56.28 15.76 -6.70
C GLY A 830 -56.05 14.87 -5.49
N ASP A 831 -55.66 13.62 -5.74
CA ASP A 831 -55.27 12.70 -4.67
C ASP A 831 -53.83 12.95 -4.19
N GLU A 832 -53.47 12.30 -3.09
CA GLU A 832 -52.19 12.50 -2.41
C GLU A 832 -50.99 12.18 -3.31
N ALA A 833 -51.10 11.17 -4.18
CA ALA A 833 -50.02 10.77 -5.09
C ALA A 833 -49.76 11.81 -6.18
N LEU A 834 -50.82 12.32 -6.83
CA LEU A 834 -50.67 13.38 -7.82
C LEU A 834 -50.17 14.69 -7.20
N LEU A 835 -50.61 15.00 -5.98
CA LEU A 835 -50.13 16.18 -5.26
C LEU A 835 -48.67 16.06 -4.83
N GLN A 836 -48.18 14.86 -4.50
CA GLN A 836 -46.75 14.64 -4.22
C GLN A 836 -45.89 14.98 -5.43
N ILE A 837 -46.22 14.42 -6.62
CA ILE A 837 -45.52 14.72 -7.88
C ILE A 837 -45.49 16.23 -8.18
N VAL A 838 -46.61 16.92 -7.96
CA VAL A 838 -46.71 18.38 -8.23
C VAL A 838 -45.93 19.23 -7.23
N ASN A 839 -45.75 18.77 -5.99
CA ASN A 839 -44.99 19.51 -4.97
C ASN A 839 -43.47 19.29 -5.06
N THR A 840 -43.02 18.27 -5.78
CA THR A 840 -41.61 17.93 -5.98
C THR A 840 -40.79 19.11 -6.55
N ASN A 841 -39.54 19.23 -6.08
CA ASN A 841 -38.60 20.29 -6.48
C ASN A 841 -39.18 21.71 -6.37
N ASN A 842 -39.82 22.01 -5.23
CA ASN A 842 -40.47 23.30 -4.98
C ASN A 842 -41.53 23.66 -6.04
N GLY A 843 -42.34 22.68 -6.45
CA GLY A 843 -43.38 22.90 -7.44
C GLY A 843 -42.88 22.95 -8.89
N LYS A 844 -41.73 22.35 -9.17
CA LYS A 844 -41.13 22.34 -10.51
C LYS A 844 -40.95 20.96 -11.11
N GLY A 845 -40.95 19.88 -10.34
CA GLY A 845 -40.55 18.55 -10.85
C GLY A 845 -39.08 18.45 -11.25
N TRP A 846 -38.65 17.28 -11.73
CA TRP A 846 -37.23 16.93 -11.97
C TRP A 846 -36.88 16.56 -13.43
N GLY A 847 -37.74 16.87 -14.40
CA GLY A 847 -37.48 16.65 -15.83
C GLY A 847 -37.81 15.24 -16.36
N TRP A 848 -38.35 14.36 -15.52
CA TRP A 848 -38.68 12.98 -15.89
C TRP A 848 -39.79 12.89 -16.94
N HIS A 849 -39.58 12.01 -17.92
CA HIS A 849 -40.58 11.62 -18.92
C HIS A 849 -40.45 10.14 -19.27
N TYR A 850 -41.50 9.56 -19.84
CA TYR A 850 -41.47 8.17 -20.26
C TYR A 850 -40.91 8.00 -21.66
N LYS A 851 -40.07 6.98 -21.83
CA LYS A 851 -39.70 6.45 -23.14
C LYS A 851 -40.15 5.01 -23.26
N THR A 852 -40.63 4.64 -24.44
CA THR A 852 -41.01 3.27 -24.78
C THR A 852 -40.26 2.77 -26.01
N LEU A 853 -40.11 1.44 -26.08
CA LEU A 853 -39.69 0.71 -27.28
C LEU A 853 -40.45 -0.60 -27.37
N GLU A 854 -40.65 -1.09 -28.59
CA GLU A 854 -41.24 -2.40 -28.85
C GLU A 854 -40.17 -3.36 -29.40
N ILE A 855 -40.21 -4.61 -28.95
CA ILE A 855 -39.30 -5.66 -29.40
C ILE A 855 -39.99 -7.03 -29.43
N GLU A 856 -39.66 -7.84 -30.43
CA GLU A 856 -40.18 -9.20 -30.60
C GLU A 856 -39.16 -10.21 -30.04
N VAL A 857 -39.60 -11.08 -29.15
CA VAL A 857 -38.82 -12.17 -28.51
C VAL A 857 -39.29 -13.51 -29.07
N LYS A 858 -38.35 -14.35 -29.53
CA LYS A 858 -38.63 -15.64 -30.19
C LYS A 858 -37.91 -16.83 -29.55
N ASP A 859 -36.96 -16.56 -28.68
CA ASP A 859 -36.17 -17.57 -27.97
C ASP A 859 -36.07 -17.23 -26.47
N HIS A 860 -37.18 -16.76 -25.91
CA HIS A 860 -37.41 -16.63 -24.48
C HIS A 860 -36.43 -15.79 -23.65
N ALA A 861 -35.58 -14.99 -24.30
CA ALA A 861 -34.57 -14.15 -23.66
C ALA A 861 -34.67 -12.70 -24.13
N LEU A 862 -34.49 -11.77 -23.20
CA LEU A 862 -34.52 -10.34 -23.50
C LEU A 862 -33.50 -9.57 -22.66
N THR A 863 -32.52 -8.96 -23.31
CA THR A 863 -31.66 -7.94 -22.69
C THR A 863 -32.34 -6.59 -22.80
N ILE A 864 -32.45 -5.86 -21.69
CA ILE A 864 -32.93 -4.49 -21.63
C ILE A 864 -31.82 -3.57 -21.13
N GLY A 865 -31.81 -2.30 -21.53
CA GLY A 865 -30.82 -1.37 -21.02
C GLY A 865 -31.05 0.09 -21.37
N TYR A 866 -30.23 0.94 -20.75
CA TYR A 866 -30.19 2.38 -20.94
C TYR A 866 -28.74 2.85 -21.08
N THR A 867 -28.44 3.63 -22.11
CA THR A 867 -27.05 3.86 -22.52
C THR A 867 -26.81 5.19 -23.23
N CYS A 868 -25.65 5.78 -23.00
CA CYS A 868 -25.02 6.79 -23.87
C CYS A 868 -23.67 6.33 -24.43
N ASP A 869 -23.31 5.05 -24.25
CA ASP A 869 -22.08 4.50 -24.78
C ASP A 869 -22.12 4.49 -26.32
N SER A 870 -21.44 5.47 -26.91
CA SER A 870 -21.33 5.60 -28.36
C SER A 870 -20.58 4.43 -29.02
N THR A 871 -19.71 3.72 -28.29
CA THR A 871 -18.98 2.54 -28.81
C THR A 871 -19.90 1.32 -28.97
N PHE A 872 -20.96 1.25 -28.16
CA PHE A 872 -22.02 0.26 -28.28
C PHE A 872 -23.08 0.71 -29.31
N THR A 873 -23.70 1.87 -29.10
CA THR A 873 -24.89 2.30 -29.84
C THR A 873 -24.65 2.53 -31.34
N MET A 874 -23.47 3.03 -31.73
CA MET A 874 -23.17 3.28 -33.15
C MET A 874 -23.12 1.99 -33.98
N LYS A 875 -22.87 0.82 -33.38
CA LYS A 875 -22.92 -0.48 -34.06
C LYS A 875 -24.33 -0.82 -34.57
N PHE A 876 -25.35 -0.24 -33.95
CA PHE A 876 -26.77 -0.48 -34.22
C PHE A 876 -27.48 0.76 -34.80
N GLY A 877 -26.71 1.69 -35.39
CA GLY A 877 -27.26 2.88 -36.05
C GLY A 877 -27.54 4.06 -35.10
N GLY A 878 -27.03 4.02 -33.87
CA GLY A 878 -27.06 5.16 -32.95
C GLY A 878 -26.14 6.31 -33.36
N GLU A 879 -26.34 7.47 -32.76
CA GLU A 879 -25.54 8.68 -32.92
C GLU A 879 -24.60 8.89 -31.72
N PRO A 880 -23.45 9.58 -31.89
CA PRO A 880 -22.58 9.91 -30.77
C PRO A 880 -23.27 10.76 -29.69
N TRP A 881 -22.91 10.50 -28.44
CA TRP A 881 -23.35 11.25 -27.27
C TRP A 881 -22.78 12.68 -27.26
N THR A 882 -23.61 13.66 -26.90
CA THR A 882 -23.23 15.10 -26.87
C THR A 882 -23.65 15.84 -25.61
N GLY A 883 -24.23 15.16 -24.61
CA GLY A 883 -24.63 15.79 -23.35
C GLY A 883 -23.61 15.60 -22.23
N THR A 884 -23.95 16.07 -21.03
CA THR A 884 -23.13 15.92 -19.81
C THR A 884 -23.75 14.95 -18.80
N TRP A 885 -25.02 14.58 -18.98
CA TRP A 885 -25.82 13.90 -17.97
C TRP A 885 -27.01 13.12 -18.54
N LEU A 886 -27.27 11.96 -17.97
CA LEU A 886 -28.43 11.12 -18.23
C LEU A 886 -28.88 10.39 -16.96
N SER A 887 -30.18 10.11 -16.86
CA SER A 887 -30.74 9.28 -15.80
C SER A 887 -31.89 8.42 -16.31
N ALA A 888 -32.07 7.24 -15.71
CA ALA A 888 -33.20 6.35 -15.96
C ALA A 888 -33.68 5.63 -14.70
N ASP A 889 -34.97 5.33 -14.67
CA ASP A 889 -35.63 4.64 -13.55
C ASP A 889 -36.98 4.03 -13.96
N ASN A 890 -37.64 3.30 -13.06
CA ASN A 890 -38.98 2.72 -13.19
C ASN A 890 -39.18 2.00 -14.54
N PHE A 891 -38.35 0.98 -14.76
CA PHE A 891 -38.46 0.10 -15.91
C PHE A 891 -39.68 -0.80 -15.77
N THR A 892 -40.45 -0.93 -16.85
CA THR A 892 -41.65 -1.77 -16.92
C THR A 892 -41.64 -2.55 -18.22
N LEU A 893 -42.15 -3.78 -18.18
CA LEU A 893 -42.18 -4.69 -19.33
C LEU A 893 -43.58 -5.26 -19.51
N THR A 894 -44.24 -4.87 -20.60
CA THR A 894 -45.61 -5.30 -20.89
C THR A 894 -45.68 -6.08 -22.20
N GLN A 895 -46.27 -7.26 -22.18
CA GLN A 895 -46.52 -8.04 -23.39
C GLN A 895 -47.71 -7.47 -24.16
N LEU A 896 -47.46 -7.05 -25.41
CA LEU A 896 -48.48 -6.54 -26.32
C LEU A 896 -49.21 -7.68 -27.02
N THR A 897 -48.44 -8.61 -27.59
CA THR A 897 -48.96 -9.78 -28.33
C THR A 897 -48.19 -11.04 -27.98
N GLU A 898 -48.92 -12.13 -27.74
CA GLU A 898 -48.34 -13.46 -27.50
C GLU A 898 -47.69 -14.02 -28.78
N GLY A 899 -46.51 -14.64 -28.63
CA GLY A 899 -45.83 -15.41 -29.66
C GLY A 899 -46.06 -16.92 -29.52
N ASP A 900 -45.26 -17.73 -30.23
CA ASP A 900 -45.33 -19.19 -30.12
C ASP A 900 -44.61 -19.68 -28.85
N ASN A 901 -45.39 -20.20 -27.90
CA ASN A 901 -44.91 -20.77 -26.63
C ASN A 901 -45.29 -22.26 -26.50
N ALA A 902 -45.70 -22.91 -27.60
CA ALA A 902 -46.21 -24.27 -27.54
C ALA A 902 -45.12 -25.27 -27.12
N GLY A 903 -45.35 -25.97 -26.01
CA GLY A 903 -44.43 -26.98 -25.49
C GLY A 903 -43.26 -26.42 -24.70
N TRP A 904 -43.22 -25.12 -24.45
CA TRP A 904 -42.23 -24.46 -23.60
C TRP A 904 -42.79 -24.21 -22.19
N ASN A 905 -41.95 -24.41 -21.18
CA ASN A 905 -42.18 -24.00 -19.79
C ASN A 905 -40.84 -23.48 -19.24
N PRO A 906 -40.79 -22.34 -18.53
CA PRO A 906 -39.57 -21.83 -17.89
C PRO A 906 -38.74 -22.89 -17.15
N ALA A 907 -39.41 -23.82 -16.48
CA ALA A 907 -38.78 -24.91 -15.73
C ALA A 907 -38.00 -25.90 -16.61
N THR A 908 -38.23 -25.94 -17.92
CA THR A 908 -37.51 -26.82 -18.86
C THR A 908 -36.07 -26.37 -19.12
N GLY A 909 -35.72 -25.13 -18.77
CA GLY A 909 -34.36 -24.59 -18.86
C GLY A 909 -33.48 -24.92 -17.64
N ILE A 910 -34.05 -25.47 -16.57
CA ILE A 910 -33.26 -25.96 -15.43
C ILE A 910 -32.67 -27.30 -15.86
N SER A 911 -31.39 -27.29 -16.22
CA SER A 911 -30.67 -28.51 -16.59
C SER A 911 -30.64 -29.47 -15.40
N THR A 912 -31.42 -30.55 -15.46
CA THR A 912 -30.93 -31.83 -14.93
C THR A 912 -29.65 -32.12 -15.70
N PRO A 913 -28.51 -32.38 -15.03
CA PRO A 913 -27.28 -32.66 -15.76
C PRO A 913 -27.57 -33.69 -16.85
N GLU A 914 -27.20 -33.39 -18.10
CA GLU A 914 -26.59 -34.47 -18.88
C GLU A 914 -25.53 -35.05 -17.96
N ASP A 915 -25.55 -36.37 -17.76
CA ASP A 915 -24.41 -37.09 -17.23
C ASP A 915 -23.19 -36.44 -17.87
N ASP A 916 -22.43 -35.67 -17.07
CA ASP A 916 -21.11 -35.21 -17.42
C ASP A 916 -20.42 -36.50 -17.84
N SER A 917 -20.30 -36.71 -19.16
CA SER A 917 -19.78 -37.96 -19.70
C SER A 917 -18.50 -38.27 -18.94
N GLU A 918 -18.24 -39.55 -18.66
CA GLU A 918 -17.00 -40.00 -18.01
C GLU A 918 -15.71 -39.49 -18.73
N GLU A 919 -15.83 -38.84 -19.89
CA GLU A 919 -14.77 -38.27 -20.68
C GLU A 919 -14.64 -36.74 -20.49
N LEU A 920 -13.41 -36.30 -20.25
CA LEU A 920 -12.98 -34.91 -20.31
C LEU A 920 -13.11 -34.40 -21.76
N ASP A 921 -13.77 -33.26 -21.99
CA ASP A 921 -13.82 -32.63 -23.31
C ASP A 921 -12.47 -31.96 -23.63
N PHE A 922 -11.74 -32.45 -24.63
CA PHE A 922 -10.48 -31.87 -25.08
C PHE A 922 -10.27 -32.12 -26.58
N ARG A 923 -9.46 -31.27 -27.22
CA ARG A 923 -9.00 -31.49 -28.59
C ARG A 923 -7.54 -31.08 -28.79
N VAL A 924 -6.91 -31.63 -29.82
CA VAL A 924 -5.53 -31.28 -30.21
C VAL A 924 -5.56 -30.54 -31.53
N GLU A 925 -5.10 -29.30 -31.54
CA GLU A 925 -4.97 -28.47 -32.74
C GLU A 925 -3.52 -28.03 -32.92
N ASN A 926 -2.90 -28.37 -34.06
CA ASN A 926 -1.53 -27.94 -34.41
C ASN A 926 -0.43 -28.25 -33.37
N GLY A 927 -0.62 -29.30 -32.57
CA GLY A 927 0.31 -29.70 -31.50
C GLY A 927 -0.03 -29.09 -30.13
N THR A 928 -1.07 -28.27 -30.03
CA THR A 928 -1.55 -27.67 -28.79
C THR A 928 -2.77 -28.43 -28.29
N ILE A 929 -2.80 -28.73 -26.99
CA ILE A 929 -4.00 -29.29 -26.33
C ILE A 929 -4.88 -28.13 -25.90
N ILE A 930 -6.13 -28.15 -26.36
CA ILE A 930 -7.19 -27.23 -25.97
C ILE A 930 -8.15 -28.03 -25.08
N ALA A 931 -8.25 -27.62 -23.82
CA ALA A 931 -9.05 -28.25 -22.78
C ALA A 931 -9.66 -27.16 -21.88
N PRO A 932 -10.64 -27.47 -21.01
CA PRO A 932 -11.20 -26.53 -20.05
C PRO A 932 -10.10 -25.82 -19.25
N GLU A 933 -10.32 -24.53 -19.00
CA GLU A 933 -9.41 -23.70 -18.22
C GLU A 933 -9.21 -24.30 -16.81
N GLY A 934 -7.95 -24.40 -16.37
CA GLY A 934 -7.58 -25.13 -15.14
C GLY A 934 -7.24 -26.62 -15.34
N THR A 935 -7.28 -27.14 -16.57
CA THR A 935 -6.81 -28.52 -16.86
C THR A 935 -5.28 -28.62 -16.70
N LEU A 936 -4.83 -29.54 -15.84
CA LEU A 936 -3.42 -29.87 -15.68
C LEU A 936 -3.01 -30.88 -16.76
N VAL A 937 -1.92 -30.59 -17.47
CA VAL A 937 -1.35 -31.49 -18.49
C VAL A 937 -0.07 -32.10 -17.93
N TYR A 938 0.00 -33.43 -17.91
CA TYR A 938 1.18 -34.18 -17.51
C TYR A 938 1.78 -34.90 -18.71
N SER A 939 3.10 -34.87 -18.83
CA SER A 939 3.81 -35.84 -19.67
C SER A 939 3.62 -37.26 -19.13
N VAL A 940 3.89 -38.28 -19.96
CA VAL A 940 3.85 -39.69 -19.51
C VAL A 940 4.79 -40.01 -18.33
N ASN A 941 5.78 -39.15 -18.06
CA ASN A 941 6.71 -39.27 -16.95
C ASN A 941 6.25 -38.51 -15.68
N GLY A 942 5.04 -37.93 -15.68
CA GLY A 942 4.47 -37.23 -14.52
C GLY A 942 4.90 -35.78 -14.35
N VAL A 943 5.65 -35.21 -15.30
CA VAL A 943 6.04 -33.79 -15.28
C VAL A 943 4.90 -32.93 -15.82
N ILE A 944 4.51 -31.89 -15.08
CA ILE A 944 3.52 -30.89 -15.50
C ILE A 944 4.07 -30.09 -16.69
N VAL A 945 3.23 -29.87 -17.69
CA VAL A 945 3.50 -29.02 -18.85
C VAL A 945 2.37 -28.00 -19.00
N ASP A 946 2.69 -26.79 -19.46
CA ASP A 946 1.71 -25.72 -19.57
C ASP A 946 0.59 -26.08 -20.56
N ALA A 947 -0.65 -25.80 -20.18
CA ALA A 947 -1.79 -25.90 -21.10
C ALA A 947 -1.72 -24.76 -22.14
N GLY A 948 -2.19 -25.00 -23.37
CA GLY A 948 -2.23 -23.97 -24.42
C GLY A 948 -0.92 -23.71 -25.17
N VAL A 949 0.19 -24.35 -24.82
CA VAL A 949 1.44 -24.30 -25.60
C VAL A 949 1.54 -25.45 -26.61
N LYS A 950 2.38 -25.26 -27.64
CA LYS A 950 2.64 -26.29 -28.63
C LYS A 950 3.56 -27.37 -28.04
N LEU A 951 3.04 -28.58 -27.91
CA LEU A 951 3.72 -29.72 -27.30
C LEU A 951 4.36 -30.63 -28.36
N ASN A 952 5.42 -31.34 -27.96
CA ASN A 952 6.05 -32.36 -28.80
C ASN A 952 5.10 -33.55 -29.02
N ALA A 953 5.21 -34.21 -30.17
CA ALA A 953 4.43 -35.42 -30.45
C ALA A 953 4.68 -36.49 -29.37
N GLY A 954 3.61 -37.00 -28.77
CA GLY A 954 3.71 -37.83 -27.58
C GLY A 954 2.36 -38.08 -26.92
N VAL A 955 2.39 -38.82 -25.80
CA VAL A 955 1.21 -39.10 -24.99
C VAL A 955 1.25 -38.25 -23.72
N TYR A 956 0.16 -37.56 -23.44
CA TYR A 956 -0.03 -36.74 -22.25
C TYR A 956 -1.27 -37.18 -21.48
N ILE A 957 -1.31 -36.86 -20.19
CA ILE A 957 -2.43 -37.11 -19.30
C ILE A 957 -3.01 -35.77 -18.90
N LEU A 958 -4.31 -35.59 -19.11
CA LEU A 958 -5.06 -34.42 -18.72
C LEU A 958 -5.77 -34.71 -17.40
N LYS A 959 -5.75 -33.79 -16.45
CA LYS A 959 -6.49 -33.87 -15.20
C LYS A 959 -7.27 -32.58 -14.96
N TYR A 960 -8.57 -32.71 -14.69
CA TYR A 960 -9.44 -31.60 -14.36
C TYR A 960 -10.41 -32.05 -13.26
N GLY A 961 -10.19 -31.60 -12.03
CA GLY A 961 -10.84 -32.17 -10.84
C GLY A 961 -10.58 -33.68 -10.73
N ASN A 962 -11.65 -34.48 -10.66
CA ASN A 962 -11.61 -35.94 -10.62
C ASN A 962 -11.56 -36.61 -12.01
N LYS A 963 -11.60 -35.83 -13.10
CA LYS A 963 -11.60 -36.34 -14.47
C LYS A 963 -10.16 -36.50 -14.96
N THR A 964 -9.85 -37.64 -15.58
CA THR A 964 -8.56 -37.86 -16.23
C THR A 964 -8.72 -38.39 -17.64
N ALA A 965 -7.98 -37.84 -18.61
CA ALA A 965 -7.98 -38.33 -19.98
C ALA A 965 -6.56 -38.51 -20.52
N LYS A 966 -6.39 -39.45 -21.45
CA LYS A 966 -5.12 -39.70 -22.13
C LYS A 966 -5.20 -39.13 -23.55
N VAL A 967 -4.35 -38.15 -23.86
CA VAL A 967 -4.33 -37.47 -25.15
C VAL A 967 -3.05 -37.79 -25.91
N VAL A 968 -3.18 -38.01 -27.22
CA VAL A 968 -2.04 -38.22 -28.11
C VAL A 968 -1.88 -36.97 -28.98
N VAL A 969 -0.78 -36.24 -28.76
CA VAL A 969 -0.38 -35.13 -29.63
C VAL A 969 0.43 -35.72 -30.78
N ARG A 970 0.06 -35.41 -32.03
CA ARG A 970 0.69 -35.93 -33.25
C ARG A 970 1.49 -34.88 -33.99
#